data_AF-A0A293MV39-F1
#
_entry.id   AF-A0A293MV39-F1
#
_cell.length_a   1.000
_cell.length_b   1.000
_cell.length_c   1.000
_cell.angle_alpha   90.00
_cell.angle_beta   90.00
_cell.angle_gamma   90.00
#
_symmetry.space_group_name_H-M   'P 1'
#
loop_
_entity.id
_entity.type
_entity.pdbx_description
1 polymer ?
#
loop_
_entity_poly.entity_id
_entity_poly.type
_entity_poly.pdbx_seq_one_letter_code
_entity_poly.pdbx_strand_id
1 'polypeptide(L)'
;MTTPEPDFETSALTNGNETVEDSGVLTERSNEAAGCSGNGSRTFHRSVSVGLTHLDWMQKEAMEAAVPEARAVVVPRKRNNSSGSEGMSSILCQPSTVLTKLVSAESNRAAVDLVMQRPVMVFVLQRHDLDSLQLAIQQGLRKATCRVYAMQAFNWLLRNVTQLTCLHDLLWCFVAATSPAPPCPDRSEDELGEPKEEASRKKDLAELDKEATCEHPLSDLALAGEACCSPLRESFHTLLQTVSDLLVFLPPCSALQQMAMQCWRLHFHQSDHAFLHRSHVFSSISRILSHSEEAFQDDSPHAAVHPDNEQMSSASIEVLKDVTAVTEIKASSRQAMVNSLTDNSTETFWESGDEDRNKTKVLTLTCSNLVRPRMVCVHVDNCRDLANKVSTITFKSGLNSEELRKLKQVEVESRYTGWASCVVPDPNHGVLRLELRGPDNSLRLRQLKVLGHQPGISHAGSAEHPSGDCCSARIQQKNCEAETLRVFRLLTSQVFGKLLGEEVGSPEKEMPAEINAAASPERLDTSNDLKEHMVGILFSRSKLTHLQKQVCSHIVSAIKKETSRVRDEWESNLLGGGGVVQGSPSSRGGGSTPADTYCFEMLSMVLALSGSAVGRAYLSQQAGLLRDLFTLLHTGSARVQRQVTSLLRRVLPEVPPPVLANVLQVGGLPPMDYGITAGTSATAPGPPLDMERVGLLDVLLSCIAKALHVQTKVRGGRGITGSSLSSGVCSKRAGSRWWLRGSVSPMLAQGIIQLLRDMAGGKLTEPWAKVTKAAIAESILNFTKLDEKYRTPTECLKTPTLWLALASLCVLDQDHVERLSSGQWVRGRSDGLQPQPRPTCDNHDDGETPAIISCNVCGNVCADCDRFLHLHRRTKSHQRQVFKEEEEAIKVDLHEGCGRTKLFWVMALADSKTLKAMVEFREGAKGKATSSSSTSAMCRFCGGLANTGLLSLGNVCSDCQEHAENACSKVHPCGHMCGGLKGETTCLPCLHGCGSPQGLRQDADDMCMICFSEALSCAPAIQLTCGHVFHHHCCRTVLSKSWAGPRITFGFSLCPICKAQMTHHVLRGLLEPIKALYEDVRRKALMRLEYEGLHRSEAITVAGGRFHNDPAGFAMERYAYYVCYKCKKAYYGGEVRCDVEAGPVDEYDPTELVCGACSDVSRAQMCPKHGTDFLEYKCRYCCSVAVFFCFGTTHFCNACHDDFQRVANLPKQELPHCPAGPKAKQLEGEECPLHVKHPPTGEEFALGCGVCRNAHTF
;
A
#
# COMPACT_ATOMS: atom_id res chain seq x y z
N MET A 1 -9.38 9.30 -55.85
CA MET A 1 -10.78 8.94 -56.13
C MET A 1 -10.77 7.51 -56.65
N THR A 2 -11.45 6.50 -56.10
CA THR A 2 -12.22 6.38 -54.84
C THR A 2 -12.42 4.86 -54.58
N THR A 3 -12.08 4.39 -53.37
CA THR A 3 -12.56 3.23 -52.54
C THR A 3 -13.68 2.28 -53.03
N PRO A 4 -13.91 1.06 -52.45
CA PRO A 4 -13.24 0.32 -51.33
C PRO A 4 -13.04 -1.23 -51.54
N GLU A 5 -12.92 -1.98 -50.42
CA GLU A 5 -12.56 -3.40 -50.11
C GLU A 5 -13.64 -4.49 -50.43
N PRO A 6 -13.42 -5.80 -50.11
CA PRO A 6 -13.74 -6.35 -48.76
C PRO A 6 -12.82 -7.49 -48.19
N ASP A 7 -13.17 -7.95 -46.97
CA ASP A 7 -12.42 -8.81 -46.00
C ASP A 7 -12.45 -10.36 -46.20
N PHE A 8 -11.76 -11.07 -45.28
CA PHE A 8 -11.35 -12.49 -45.29
C PHE A 8 -11.99 -13.39 -44.18
N GLU A 9 -11.99 -14.72 -44.43
CA GLU A 9 -11.99 -15.88 -43.47
C GLU A 9 -13.10 -16.07 -42.40
N THR A 10 -13.78 -17.21 -42.33
CA THR A 10 -13.33 -18.45 -41.63
C THR A 10 -14.39 -19.58 -41.70
N SER A 11 -13.98 -20.86 -41.58
CA SER A 11 -14.63 -21.99 -40.85
C SER A 11 -14.49 -23.35 -41.56
N ALA A 12 -14.11 -24.38 -40.80
CA ALA A 12 -13.87 -25.74 -41.29
C ALA A 12 -15.05 -26.71 -41.03
N LEU A 13 -15.12 -27.78 -41.82
CA LEU A 13 -16.05 -28.91 -41.69
C LEU A 13 -15.33 -30.13 -41.10
N THR A 14 -15.99 -30.93 -40.25
CA THR A 14 -16.45 -32.31 -40.55
C THR A 14 -16.91 -33.09 -39.31
N ASN A 15 -17.89 -33.98 -39.49
CA ASN A 15 -18.46 -34.92 -38.51
C ASN A 15 -18.06 -36.37 -38.86
N GLY A 16 -18.25 -37.31 -37.91
CA GLY A 16 -18.28 -38.77 -38.13
C GLY A 16 -17.21 -39.52 -37.32
N ASN A 17 -17.43 -40.26 -36.23
CA ASN A 17 -18.51 -41.15 -35.69
C ASN A 17 -18.06 -42.63 -35.72
N GLU A 18 -18.56 -43.44 -34.77
CA GLU A 18 -18.50 -44.93 -34.69
C GLU A 18 -17.15 -45.59 -34.26
N THR A 19 -17.07 -46.76 -33.59
CA THR A 19 -17.93 -47.56 -32.64
C THR A 19 -17.04 -48.68 -32.01
N VAL A 20 -17.63 -49.62 -31.23
CA VAL A 20 -17.11 -50.95 -30.79
C VAL A 20 -16.23 -50.89 -29.53
N GLU A 21 -16.63 -51.34 -28.33
CA GLU A 21 -17.18 -52.62 -27.80
C GLU A 21 -16.12 -53.53 -27.14
N ASP A 22 -16.62 -54.45 -26.30
CA ASP A 22 -15.99 -55.03 -25.11
C ASP A 22 -15.43 -56.47 -25.33
N SER A 23 -14.82 -57.05 -24.29
CA SER A 23 -14.53 -58.48 -24.00
C SER A 23 -13.06 -58.95 -23.92
N GLY A 24 -12.56 -59.12 -22.69
CA GLY A 24 -12.51 -60.45 -22.05
C GLY A 24 -11.35 -61.45 -22.31
N VAL A 25 -10.66 -61.80 -21.20
CA VAL A 25 -10.29 -63.19 -20.78
C VAL A 25 -8.93 -63.82 -21.21
N LEU A 26 -8.00 -63.80 -20.23
CA LEU A 26 -7.11 -64.87 -19.67
C LEU A 26 -6.16 -65.77 -20.52
N THR A 27 -4.98 -66.00 -19.90
CA THR A 27 -4.09 -67.21 -19.97
C THR A 27 -3.34 -67.49 -21.30
N GLU A 28 -2.13 -68.09 -21.34
CA GLU A 28 -1.28 -68.67 -20.28
C GLU A 28 0.25 -68.59 -20.59
N ARG A 29 1.06 -69.12 -19.67
CA ARG A 29 2.53 -69.25 -19.69
C ARG A 29 3.07 -70.08 -20.86
N SER A 30 4.29 -69.78 -21.31
CA SER A 30 5.54 -70.51 -20.98
C SER A 30 6.63 -70.24 -22.02
N ASN A 31 7.93 -70.50 -21.83
CA ASN A 31 8.92 -70.55 -20.74
C ASN A 31 10.20 -71.16 -21.39
N GLU A 32 11.33 -71.18 -20.68
CA GLU A 32 12.58 -71.90 -21.03
C GLU A 32 13.46 -71.25 -22.14
N ALA A 33 14.80 -71.37 -22.12
CA ALA A 33 15.66 -72.19 -21.26
C ALA A 33 16.92 -71.43 -20.77
N ALA A 34 17.54 -71.94 -19.70
CA ALA A 34 18.78 -71.45 -19.11
C ALA A 34 19.86 -72.54 -19.03
N GLY A 35 21.11 -72.13 -18.79
CA GLY A 35 22.24 -72.99 -18.39
C GLY A 35 23.58 -72.25 -18.56
N CYS A 36 24.65 -72.47 -17.80
CA CYS A 36 24.88 -73.18 -16.51
C CYS A 36 26.30 -72.76 -16.01
N SER A 37 26.79 -72.86 -14.76
CA SER A 37 26.33 -73.36 -13.43
C SER A 37 27.02 -72.48 -12.34
N GLY A 38 26.93 -72.65 -11.01
CA GLY A 38 26.20 -73.59 -10.14
C GLY A 38 26.50 -73.30 -8.64
N ASN A 39 25.72 -73.90 -7.72
CA ASN A 39 25.86 -73.94 -6.24
C ASN A 39 26.05 -72.60 -5.45
N GLY A 40 25.30 -72.25 -4.40
CA GLY A 40 24.10 -72.86 -3.79
C GLY A 40 23.92 -72.45 -2.31
N SER A 41 22.68 -72.13 -1.88
CA SER A 41 22.24 -71.87 -0.48
C SER A 41 22.73 -70.55 0.18
N ARG A 42 22.00 -69.84 1.07
CA ARG A 42 20.57 -69.66 1.46
C ARG A 42 20.49 -68.39 2.34
N THR A 43 19.30 -67.78 2.46
CA THR A 43 18.75 -66.97 3.59
C THR A 43 19.63 -65.99 4.40
N PHE A 44 19.08 -64.78 4.61
CA PHE A 44 19.17 -63.94 5.83
C PHE A 44 20.21 -64.34 6.90
N HIS A 45 21.21 -63.48 7.16
CA HIS A 45 21.52 -63.11 8.55
C HIS A 45 22.37 -61.83 8.70
N ARG A 46 22.14 -61.21 9.86
CA ARG A 46 22.84 -60.11 10.54
C ARG A 46 24.38 -60.18 10.51
N SER A 47 25.00 -58.99 10.54
CA SER A 47 26.34 -58.71 11.09
C SER A 47 26.16 -57.58 12.12
N VAL A 48 26.13 -57.78 13.44
CA VAL A 48 26.99 -58.54 14.37
C VAL A 48 28.38 -57.91 14.53
N SER A 49 28.54 -57.28 15.69
CA SER A 49 29.75 -56.72 16.27
C SER A 49 30.79 -57.79 16.62
N VAL A 50 32.06 -57.39 16.64
CA VAL A 50 33.15 -58.07 17.34
C VAL A 50 33.83 -56.98 18.19
N GLY A 51 34.15 -57.16 19.48
CA GLY A 51 34.11 -58.37 20.31
C GLY A 51 35.48 -58.59 20.96
N LEU A 52 35.71 -57.97 22.12
CA LEU A 52 36.84 -58.32 23.01
C LEU A 52 36.33 -58.50 24.43
N THR A 53 36.97 -59.44 25.13
CA THR A 53 36.41 -60.20 26.24
C THR A 53 36.70 -59.62 27.62
N HIS A 54 35.85 -59.98 28.57
CA HIS A 54 35.98 -59.65 29.98
C HIS A 54 37.02 -60.56 30.66
N LEU A 55 37.99 -59.97 31.36
CA LEU A 55 38.68 -60.41 32.60
C LEU A 55 40.03 -59.67 32.67
N ASP A 56 40.17 -58.69 33.58
CA ASP A 56 41.21 -58.76 34.62
C ASP A 56 41.17 -57.59 35.65
N TRP A 57 41.25 -57.98 36.93
CA TRP A 57 41.59 -57.23 38.17
C TRP A 57 40.91 -55.89 38.54
N MET A 58 40.13 -55.97 39.63
CA MET A 58 40.08 -54.93 40.66
C MET A 58 41.49 -54.61 41.19
N GLN A 59 41.96 -53.36 41.14
CA GLN A 59 42.78 -52.72 42.18
C GLN A 59 43.24 -51.30 41.78
N LYS A 60 42.64 -50.27 42.40
CA LYS A 60 43.31 -49.40 43.39
C LYS A 60 42.43 -48.20 43.78
N GLU A 61 42.09 -48.16 45.06
CA GLU A 61 41.69 -46.93 45.74
C GLU A 61 42.91 -46.01 45.97
N ALA A 62 42.61 -44.81 46.45
CA ALA A 62 43.50 -43.89 47.17
C ALA A 62 44.69 -43.29 46.39
N MET A 63 44.53 -41.99 46.06
CA MET A 63 45.29 -40.98 46.80
C MET A 63 44.55 -39.64 46.81
N GLU A 64 44.28 -39.10 48.00
CA GLU A 64 43.67 -37.78 48.20
C GLU A 64 44.69 -36.62 48.11
N ALA A 65 44.13 -35.40 48.13
CA ALA A 65 44.69 -34.19 48.72
C ALA A 65 45.81 -33.40 47.99
N ALA A 66 45.41 -32.26 47.42
CA ALA A 66 45.80 -30.94 47.96
C ALA A 66 44.83 -29.82 47.52
N VAL A 67 44.44 -28.97 48.48
CA VAL A 67 43.52 -27.80 48.44
C VAL A 67 44.27 -26.68 49.19
N PRO A 68 44.25 -25.35 48.85
CA PRO A 68 43.06 -24.46 48.79
C PRO A 68 43.14 -23.35 47.68
N GLU A 69 42.28 -22.32 47.53
CA GLU A 69 41.30 -21.67 48.43
C GLU A 69 40.18 -20.86 47.70
N ALA A 70 38.96 -20.90 48.25
CA ALA A 70 37.74 -20.01 48.16
C ALA A 70 37.53 -19.00 46.98
N ARG A 71 36.33 -18.84 46.36
CA ARG A 71 35.00 -18.54 46.98
C ARG A 71 33.75 -18.81 46.07
N ALA A 72 32.79 -19.56 46.64
CA ALA A 72 31.31 -19.50 46.57
C ALA A 72 30.50 -18.96 45.35
N VAL A 73 29.64 -19.85 44.78
CA VAL A 73 28.27 -19.54 44.27
C VAL A 73 27.30 -20.70 44.65
N VAL A 74 25.99 -20.43 44.71
CA VAL A 74 24.92 -21.19 45.38
C VAL A 74 24.38 -22.42 44.61
N VAL A 75 23.96 -23.46 45.36
CA VAL A 75 23.25 -24.66 44.88
C VAL A 75 21.75 -24.62 45.22
N PRO A 76 20.82 -24.91 44.28
CA PRO A 76 19.46 -25.36 44.58
C PRO A 76 19.34 -26.90 44.52
N ARG A 77 18.44 -27.46 45.33
CA ARG A 77 18.38 -28.90 45.68
C ARG A 77 17.65 -29.77 44.65
N LYS A 78 18.12 -31.02 44.48
CA LYS A 78 17.33 -32.16 43.99
C LYS A 78 16.12 -32.42 44.90
N ARG A 79 14.97 -32.77 44.31
CA ARG A 79 13.96 -33.65 44.94
C ARG A 79 13.82 -34.91 44.09
N ASN A 80 13.67 -36.04 44.75
CA ASN A 80 13.66 -37.38 44.15
C ASN A 80 12.33 -38.04 44.50
N ASN A 81 11.68 -38.72 43.55
CA ASN A 81 10.67 -39.74 43.81
C ASN A 81 10.63 -40.69 42.60
N SER A 82 10.24 -41.94 42.85
CA SER A 82 10.76 -43.08 42.09
C SER A 82 9.71 -44.18 41.83
N SER A 83 9.72 -44.72 40.62
CA SER A 83 9.40 -46.12 40.32
C SER A 83 10.21 -46.53 39.09
N GLY A 84 10.70 -47.77 39.04
CA GLY A 84 11.72 -48.19 38.10
C GLY A 84 11.26 -49.19 37.05
N SER A 85 11.96 -49.20 35.93
CA SER A 85 12.23 -50.40 35.13
C SER A 85 13.64 -50.23 34.53
N GLU A 86 14.46 -51.27 34.60
CA GLU A 86 15.86 -51.19 34.16
C GLU A 86 15.99 -51.43 32.65
N GLY A 87 16.93 -50.71 32.02
CA GLY A 87 17.62 -51.19 30.82
C GLY A 87 17.20 -50.61 29.46
N MET A 88 17.56 -49.35 29.17
CA MET A 88 18.08 -49.03 27.83
C MET A 88 18.97 -47.77 27.76
N SER A 89 20.13 -47.90 27.11
CA SER A 89 20.95 -46.85 26.47
C SER A 89 21.30 -45.56 27.26
N SER A 90 22.37 -45.64 28.07
CA SER A 90 23.15 -44.49 28.58
C SER A 90 23.98 -43.79 27.48
N ILE A 91 23.33 -43.29 26.42
CA ILE A 91 23.97 -42.57 25.30
C ILE A 91 23.60 -41.08 25.26
N LEU A 92 22.40 -40.70 25.73
CA LEU A 92 21.96 -39.28 25.75
C LEU A 92 22.36 -38.52 27.03
N CYS A 93 23.01 -39.18 28.00
CA CYS A 93 23.38 -38.58 29.29
C CYS A 93 24.81 -38.02 29.36
N GLN A 94 25.56 -38.04 28.26
CA GLN A 94 26.85 -37.33 28.15
C GLN A 94 26.80 -36.35 26.96
N PRO A 95 26.47 -35.06 27.20
CA PRO A 95 26.62 -34.05 26.16
C PRO A 95 28.07 -33.99 25.69
N SER A 96 28.28 -33.81 24.39
CA SER A 96 29.63 -33.74 23.82
C SER A 96 30.41 -32.59 24.45
N THR A 97 31.75 -32.70 24.51
CA THR A 97 32.60 -31.64 25.09
C THR A 97 32.40 -30.27 24.41
N VAL A 98 31.92 -30.26 23.16
CA VAL A 98 31.51 -29.05 22.43
C VAL A 98 30.18 -28.51 22.94
N LEU A 99 29.15 -29.37 23.11
CA LEU A 99 27.84 -28.97 23.64
C LEU A 99 27.95 -28.43 25.08
N THR A 100 28.77 -29.10 25.92
CA THR A 100 29.04 -28.66 27.29
C THR A 100 29.74 -27.29 27.32
N LYS A 101 30.73 -27.07 26.43
CA LYS A 101 31.37 -25.75 26.27
C LYS A 101 30.40 -24.68 25.77
N LEU A 102 29.45 -25.03 24.89
CA LEU A 102 28.42 -24.12 24.38
C LEU A 102 27.47 -23.64 25.49
N VAL A 103 27.10 -24.55 26.41
CA VAL A 103 26.22 -24.26 27.56
C VAL A 103 26.96 -23.53 28.70
N SER A 104 28.28 -23.73 28.84
CA SER A 104 29.10 -23.09 29.89
C SER A 104 29.74 -21.74 29.51
N ALA A 105 29.52 -21.23 28.29
CA ALA A 105 30.19 -20.01 27.80
C ALA A 105 29.49 -18.71 28.27
N GLU A 106 29.77 -18.27 29.50
CA GLU A 106 29.15 -17.05 30.08
C GLU A 106 29.55 -15.71 29.40
N SER A 107 30.57 -15.71 28.54
CA SER A 107 31.23 -14.49 28.06
C SER A 107 30.65 -13.84 26.79
N ASN A 108 29.57 -14.37 26.18
CA ASN A 108 29.00 -13.76 24.97
C ASN A 108 27.48 -13.97 24.78
N ARG A 109 26.69 -13.49 25.76
CA ARG A 109 25.23 -13.76 25.86
C ARG A 109 24.43 -13.56 24.57
N ALA A 110 24.60 -12.44 23.87
CA ALA A 110 23.74 -12.08 22.72
C ALA A 110 23.81 -13.08 21.54
N ALA A 111 24.97 -13.69 21.28
CA ALA A 111 25.11 -14.68 20.20
C ALA A 111 24.71 -16.09 20.65
N VAL A 112 24.90 -16.42 21.93
CA VAL A 112 24.50 -17.71 22.49
C VAL A 112 22.98 -17.79 22.63
N ASP A 113 22.31 -16.72 23.06
CA ASP A 113 20.84 -16.67 23.16
C ASP A 113 20.15 -16.99 21.83
N LEU A 114 20.62 -16.45 20.71
CA LEU A 114 20.06 -16.74 19.38
C LEU A 114 20.20 -18.21 18.96
N VAL A 115 21.29 -18.88 19.38
CA VAL A 115 21.52 -20.30 19.10
C VAL A 115 20.68 -21.18 20.04
N MET A 116 20.58 -20.81 21.32
CA MET A 116 19.76 -21.51 22.31
C MET A 116 18.25 -21.37 22.05
N GLN A 117 17.82 -20.31 21.36
CA GLN A 117 16.44 -20.11 20.90
C GLN A 117 16.06 -20.96 19.68
N ARG A 118 17.00 -21.64 19.00
CA ARG A 118 16.65 -22.52 17.87
C ARG A 118 15.80 -23.71 18.35
N PRO A 119 14.70 -24.08 17.67
CA PRO A 119 13.78 -25.13 18.12
C PRO A 119 14.46 -26.45 18.48
N VAL A 120 15.49 -26.85 17.71
CA VAL A 120 16.28 -28.06 17.96
C VAL A 120 17.12 -27.95 19.24
N MET A 121 17.71 -26.79 19.53
CA MET A 121 18.45 -26.56 20.77
C MET A 121 17.52 -26.48 21.99
N VAL A 122 16.37 -25.81 21.83
CA VAL A 122 15.29 -25.81 22.82
C VAL A 122 14.83 -27.24 23.12
N PHE A 123 14.62 -28.07 22.10
CA PHE A 123 14.22 -29.48 22.25
C PHE A 123 15.31 -30.34 22.93
N VAL A 124 16.58 -30.18 22.53
CA VAL A 124 17.71 -30.93 23.12
C VAL A 124 17.98 -30.53 24.58
N LEU A 125 17.66 -29.29 24.97
CA LEU A 125 17.85 -28.78 26.34
C LEU A 125 16.61 -28.95 27.24
N GLN A 126 15.43 -29.16 26.67
CA GLN A 126 14.22 -29.50 27.41
C GLN A 126 14.17 -30.99 27.75
N ARG A 127 13.66 -31.31 28.94
CA ARG A 127 13.32 -32.69 29.31
C ARG A 127 11.98 -33.05 28.67
N HIS A 128 12.02 -33.73 27.54
CA HIS A 128 10.83 -34.32 26.93
C HIS A 128 10.50 -35.67 27.55
N ASP A 129 9.26 -35.82 27.98
CA ASP A 129 8.68 -37.14 28.28
C ASP A 129 8.34 -37.82 26.95
N LEU A 130 9.29 -38.65 26.48
CA LEU A 130 9.20 -39.34 25.20
C LEU A 130 8.07 -40.40 25.20
N ASP A 131 7.75 -40.98 26.35
CA ASP A 131 6.69 -41.98 26.48
C ASP A 131 5.31 -41.32 26.36
N SER A 132 5.10 -40.19 27.04
CA SER A 132 3.89 -39.36 26.87
C SER A 132 3.76 -38.81 25.45
N LEU A 133 4.86 -38.40 24.81
CA LEU A 133 4.85 -37.94 23.41
C LEU A 133 4.50 -39.08 22.44
N GLN A 134 5.08 -40.27 22.64
CA GLN A 134 4.76 -41.46 21.83
C GLN A 134 3.28 -41.85 21.99
N LEU A 135 2.75 -41.80 23.21
CA LEU A 135 1.33 -42.05 23.48
C LEU A 135 0.44 -41.01 22.79
N ALA A 136 0.79 -39.72 22.84
CA ALA A 136 0.05 -38.65 22.19
C ALA A 136 0.05 -38.80 20.66
N ILE A 137 1.17 -39.17 20.04
CA ILE A 137 1.26 -39.46 18.60
C ILE A 137 0.38 -40.68 18.24
N GLN A 138 0.41 -41.76 19.02
CA GLN A 138 -0.46 -42.92 18.80
C GLN A 138 -1.95 -42.58 18.93
N GLN A 139 -2.31 -41.72 19.89
CA GLN A 139 -3.69 -41.25 20.04
C GLN A 139 -4.12 -40.34 18.87
N GLY A 140 -3.25 -39.43 18.42
CA GLY A 140 -3.48 -38.59 17.23
C GLY A 140 -3.70 -39.43 15.96
N LEU A 141 -2.86 -40.45 15.75
CA LEU A 141 -3.03 -41.41 14.64
C LEU A 141 -4.37 -42.14 14.70
N ARG A 142 -4.77 -42.66 15.88
CA ARG A 142 -6.07 -43.33 16.06
C ARG A 142 -7.24 -42.39 15.81
N LYS A 143 -7.20 -41.16 16.35
CA LYS A 143 -8.21 -40.12 16.10
C LYS A 143 -8.35 -39.83 14.60
N ALA A 144 -7.23 -39.60 13.90
CA ALA A 144 -7.22 -39.31 12.47
C ALA A 144 -7.87 -40.44 11.66
N THR A 145 -7.46 -41.69 11.89
CA THR A 145 -8.02 -42.87 11.20
C THR A 145 -9.51 -43.05 11.44
N CYS A 146 -9.98 -42.89 12.69
CA CYS A 146 -11.41 -42.94 13.01
C CYS A 146 -12.20 -41.83 12.32
N ARG A 147 -11.65 -40.60 12.24
CA ARG A 147 -12.29 -39.50 11.51
C ARG A 147 -12.35 -39.75 10.01
N VAL A 148 -11.30 -40.31 9.38
CA VAL A 148 -11.33 -40.70 7.94
C VAL A 148 -12.51 -41.61 7.67
N TYR A 149 -12.65 -42.69 8.44
CA TYR A 149 -13.75 -43.65 8.29
C TYR A 149 -15.12 -43.00 8.55
N ALA A 150 -15.23 -42.15 9.58
CA ALA A 150 -16.47 -41.43 9.87
C ALA A 150 -16.89 -40.49 8.72
N MET A 151 -15.96 -39.69 8.17
CA MET A 151 -16.25 -38.78 7.04
C MET A 151 -16.68 -39.56 5.79
N GLN A 152 -16.05 -40.70 5.52
CA GLN A 152 -16.43 -41.59 4.41
C GLN A 152 -17.83 -42.20 4.63
N ALA A 153 -18.15 -42.63 5.86
CA ALA A 153 -19.47 -43.15 6.21
C ALA A 153 -20.57 -42.08 6.12
N PHE A 154 -20.32 -40.85 6.62
CA PHE A 154 -21.23 -39.71 6.45
C PHE A 154 -21.45 -39.40 4.96
N ASN A 155 -20.39 -39.34 4.16
CA ASN A 155 -20.49 -39.08 2.73
C ASN A 155 -21.27 -40.17 1.99
N TRP A 156 -21.11 -41.43 2.38
CA TRP A 156 -21.93 -42.53 1.86
C TRP A 156 -23.40 -42.40 2.26
N LEU A 157 -23.70 -42.07 3.53
CA LEU A 157 -25.08 -41.86 4.01
C LEU A 157 -25.77 -40.70 3.29
N LEU A 158 -25.12 -39.54 3.17
CA LEU A 158 -25.67 -38.36 2.46
C LEU A 158 -26.02 -38.64 0.99
N ARG A 159 -25.34 -39.60 0.34
CA ARG A 159 -25.60 -40.00 -1.06
C ARG A 159 -26.70 -41.04 -1.21
N ASN A 160 -27.10 -41.74 -0.14
CA ASN A 160 -28.10 -42.81 -0.18
C ASN A 160 -29.45 -42.43 0.49
N VAL A 161 -29.47 -41.41 1.35
CA VAL A 161 -30.69 -40.97 2.05
C VAL A 161 -31.55 -40.08 1.17
N THR A 162 -32.82 -40.44 1.01
CA THR A 162 -33.82 -39.71 0.20
C THR A 162 -34.80 -38.88 1.03
N GLN A 163 -34.88 -39.08 2.35
CA GLN A 163 -35.78 -38.33 3.24
C GLN A 163 -35.13 -37.04 3.73
N LEU A 164 -35.83 -35.91 3.54
CA LEU A 164 -35.32 -34.56 3.86
C LEU A 164 -35.04 -34.37 5.36
N THR A 165 -35.81 -34.99 6.24
CA THR A 165 -35.59 -34.98 7.71
C THR A 165 -34.31 -35.73 8.08
N CYS A 166 -34.13 -36.95 7.58
CA CYS A 166 -32.90 -37.70 7.81
C CYS A 166 -31.67 -37.01 7.21
N LEU A 167 -31.81 -36.29 6.08
CA LEU A 167 -30.72 -35.48 5.51
C LEU A 167 -30.37 -34.30 6.43
N HIS A 168 -31.38 -33.62 6.99
CA HIS A 168 -31.18 -32.57 7.99
C HIS A 168 -30.44 -33.11 9.23
N ASP A 169 -30.88 -34.26 9.75
CA ASP A 169 -30.32 -34.84 10.97
C ASP A 169 -28.88 -35.32 10.78
N LEU A 170 -28.51 -35.85 9.61
CA LEU A 170 -27.13 -36.20 9.28
C LEU A 170 -26.21 -34.97 9.25
N LEU A 171 -26.68 -33.86 8.64
CA LEU A 171 -25.94 -32.59 8.61
C LEU A 171 -25.85 -31.96 10.01
N TRP A 172 -26.92 -32.05 10.80
CA TRP A 172 -26.93 -31.61 12.19
C TRP A 172 -25.97 -32.41 13.07
N CYS A 173 -25.91 -33.74 12.93
CA CYS A 173 -24.94 -34.58 13.63
C CYS A 173 -23.49 -34.21 13.28
N PHE A 174 -23.21 -33.86 12.01
CA PHE A 174 -21.91 -33.35 11.61
C PHE A 174 -21.59 -31.99 12.28
N VAL A 175 -22.49 -31.00 12.18
CA VAL A 175 -22.31 -29.68 12.80
C VAL A 175 -22.12 -29.80 14.31
N ALA A 176 -22.96 -30.58 15.00
CA ALA A 176 -22.89 -30.80 16.44
C ALA A 176 -21.58 -31.48 16.87
N ALA A 177 -21.03 -32.41 16.07
CA ALA A 177 -19.74 -33.05 16.35
C ALA A 177 -18.54 -32.13 16.12
N THR A 178 -18.71 -31.06 15.33
CA THR A 178 -17.68 -30.01 15.11
C THR A 178 -17.86 -28.77 15.99
N SER A 179 -18.93 -28.67 16.77
CA SER A 179 -19.14 -27.56 17.71
C SER A 179 -18.28 -27.74 18.97
N PRO A 180 -17.74 -26.66 19.56
CA PRO A 180 -16.94 -26.74 20.79
C PRO A 180 -17.77 -27.30 21.95
N ALA A 181 -17.15 -28.14 22.78
CA ALA A 181 -17.81 -28.73 23.94
C ALA A 181 -18.01 -27.68 25.05
N PRO A 182 -19.17 -27.64 25.73
CA PRO A 182 -19.38 -26.72 26.85
C PRO A 182 -18.39 -27.00 27.99
N PRO A 183 -17.88 -25.97 28.69
CA PRO A 183 -16.87 -26.15 29.73
C PRO A 183 -17.39 -27.04 30.86
N CYS A 184 -16.66 -28.13 31.13
CA CYS A 184 -17.01 -29.10 32.15
C CYS A 184 -16.70 -28.54 33.56
N PRO A 185 -17.65 -28.53 34.51
CA PRO A 185 -17.49 -27.85 35.80
C PRO A 185 -16.54 -28.52 36.81
N ASP A 186 -15.99 -29.70 36.50
CA ASP A 186 -15.28 -30.56 37.47
C ASP A 186 -13.74 -30.40 37.49
N ARG A 187 -13.19 -29.26 37.02
CA ARG A 187 -11.78 -28.92 37.26
C ARG A 187 -11.64 -28.05 38.50
N SER A 188 -11.21 -28.68 39.60
CA SER A 188 -10.99 -28.08 40.92
C SER A 188 -10.10 -26.83 40.89
N GLU A 189 -10.54 -25.77 41.58
CA GLU A 189 -9.95 -24.41 41.61
C GLU A 189 -8.62 -24.28 42.38
N ASP A 190 -7.82 -25.35 42.50
CA ASP A 190 -6.56 -25.36 43.24
C ASP A 190 -5.33 -25.33 42.32
N GLU A 191 -5.05 -24.16 41.70
CA GLU A 191 -3.68 -23.61 41.61
C GLU A 191 -3.64 -22.17 41.04
N LEU A 192 -3.18 -21.24 41.89
CA LEU A 192 -2.66 -19.88 41.60
C LEU A 192 -3.63 -18.83 41.00
N GLY A 193 -3.77 -17.70 41.70
CA GLY A 193 -4.75 -16.66 41.37
C GLY A 193 -4.32 -15.67 40.29
N GLU A 194 -5.18 -15.50 39.28
CA GLU A 194 -5.10 -14.45 38.24
C GLU A 194 -5.79 -13.14 38.69
N PRO A 195 -5.39 -11.97 38.15
CA PRO A 195 -5.95 -10.67 38.53
C PRO A 195 -7.37 -10.42 37.99
N LYS A 196 -8.17 -9.66 38.74
CA LYS A 196 -9.61 -9.44 38.51
C LYS A 196 -10.03 -8.78 37.18
N GLU A 197 -9.11 -8.31 36.34
CA GLU A 197 -9.43 -7.67 35.05
C GLU A 197 -9.72 -8.67 33.91
N GLU A 198 -9.22 -9.91 33.98
CA GLU A 198 -9.50 -10.92 32.94
C GLU A 198 -10.88 -11.58 33.10
N ALA A 199 -11.45 -11.53 34.30
CA ALA A 199 -12.78 -12.06 34.59
C ALA A 199 -13.92 -11.26 33.92
N SER A 200 -13.77 -9.94 33.73
CA SER A 200 -14.78 -9.16 32.99
C SER A 200 -14.69 -9.42 31.48
N ARG A 201 -13.47 -9.48 30.92
CA ARG A 201 -13.24 -9.83 29.51
C ARG A 201 -13.82 -11.21 29.15
N LYS A 202 -13.67 -12.21 30.01
CA LYS A 202 -14.32 -13.53 29.85
C LYS A 202 -15.86 -13.47 29.90
N LYS A 203 -16.46 -12.50 30.60
CA LYS A 203 -17.92 -12.34 30.69
C LYS A 203 -18.50 -11.65 29.44
N ASP A 204 -17.79 -10.69 28.88
CA ASP A 204 -18.14 -10.04 27.60
C ASP A 204 -17.96 -11.02 26.41
N LEU A 205 -16.93 -11.87 26.45
CA LEU A 205 -16.74 -12.97 25.49
C LEU A 205 -17.84 -14.04 25.57
N ALA A 206 -18.45 -14.25 26.74
CA ALA A 206 -19.53 -15.23 26.92
C ALA A 206 -20.88 -14.79 26.32
N GLU A 207 -21.14 -13.48 26.14
CA GLU A 207 -22.33 -13.02 25.40
C GLU A 207 -22.14 -13.10 23.87
N LEU A 208 -20.89 -13.10 23.39
CA LEU A 208 -20.52 -13.41 22.01
C LEU A 208 -20.63 -14.91 21.68
N ASP A 209 -20.76 -15.79 22.67
CA ASP A 209 -20.73 -17.26 22.51
C ASP A 209 -21.96 -17.86 21.79
N LYS A 210 -22.91 -17.02 21.35
CA LYS A 210 -23.90 -17.39 20.32
C LYS A 210 -23.32 -17.45 18.91
N GLU A 211 -22.06 -17.04 18.73
CA GLU A 211 -21.31 -17.04 17.48
C GLU A 211 -20.24 -18.14 17.44
N ALA A 212 -20.32 -19.16 18.32
CA ALA A 212 -19.42 -20.31 18.35
C ALA A 212 -19.23 -20.93 16.96
N THR A 213 -18.02 -20.78 16.44
CA THR A 213 -17.55 -21.35 15.17
C THR A 213 -17.23 -22.82 15.34
N CYS A 214 -17.45 -23.62 14.30
CA CYS A 214 -17.14 -25.03 14.34
C CYS A 214 -15.62 -25.25 14.16
N GLU A 215 -15.06 -26.19 14.91
CA GLU A 215 -13.65 -26.56 14.83
C GLU A 215 -13.35 -27.33 13.54
N HIS A 216 -12.20 -27.03 12.93
CA HIS A 216 -11.74 -27.77 11.76
C HIS A 216 -11.37 -29.21 12.15
N PRO A 217 -11.72 -30.26 11.38
CA PRO A 217 -11.40 -31.66 11.71
C PRO A 217 -9.91 -32.04 11.83
N LEU A 218 -9.00 -31.06 11.70
CA LEU A 218 -7.54 -31.19 11.84
C LEU A 218 -6.97 -30.39 13.04
N SER A 219 -7.77 -29.59 13.76
CA SER A 219 -7.32 -28.65 14.81
C SER A 219 -6.50 -29.33 15.92
N ASP A 220 -6.99 -30.46 16.44
CA ASP A 220 -6.38 -31.21 17.54
C ASP A 220 -5.41 -32.33 17.09
N LEU A 221 -4.95 -32.30 15.83
CA LEU A 221 -4.12 -33.36 15.23
C LEU A 221 -2.67 -32.95 14.94
N ALA A 222 -2.17 -31.88 15.56
CA ALA A 222 -0.81 -31.35 15.36
C ALA A 222 0.33 -32.39 15.47
N LEU A 223 0.15 -33.45 16.28
CA LEU A 223 1.13 -34.52 16.49
C LEU A 223 0.96 -35.76 15.57
N ALA A 224 -0.04 -35.79 14.68
CA ALA A 224 -0.34 -36.96 13.84
C ALA A 224 0.51 -37.07 12.56
N GLY A 225 1.18 -36.00 12.16
CA GLY A 225 2.06 -35.93 10.98
C GLY A 225 1.31 -35.84 9.64
N GLU A 226 1.94 -35.23 8.63
CA GLU A 226 1.30 -34.89 7.34
C GLU A 226 0.75 -36.12 6.60
N ALA A 227 1.43 -37.27 6.69
CA ALA A 227 1.02 -38.52 6.03
C ALA A 227 -0.37 -39.02 6.47
N CYS A 228 -0.79 -38.71 7.70
CA CYS A 228 -2.10 -39.10 8.23
C CYS A 228 -3.16 -38.00 8.05
N CYS A 229 -2.72 -36.74 7.90
CA CYS A 229 -3.59 -35.60 7.67
C CYS A 229 -4.08 -35.49 6.21
N SER A 230 -3.34 -35.98 5.21
CA SER A 230 -3.79 -35.92 3.79
C SER A 230 -5.08 -36.73 3.54
N PRO A 231 -5.17 -38.02 3.90
CA PRO A 231 -6.39 -38.81 3.65
C PRO A 231 -7.62 -38.28 4.39
N LEU A 232 -7.41 -37.64 5.55
CA LEU A 232 -8.46 -36.97 6.32
C LEU A 232 -8.93 -35.68 5.63
N ARG A 233 -8.00 -34.86 5.12
CA ARG A 233 -8.33 -33.67 4.33
C ARG A 233 -9.11 -34.04 3.07
N GLU A 234 -8.67 -35.04 2.33
CA GLU A 234 -9.35 -35.54 1.11
C GLU A 234 -10.77 -36.06 1.40
N SER A 235 -10.93 -36.85 2.47
CA SER A 235 -12.25 -37.37 2.88
C SER A 235 -13.19 -36.26 3.35
N PHE A 236 -12.66 -35.24 4.03
CA PHE A 236 -13.39 -34.04 4.46
C PHE A 236 -13.80 -33.13 3.28
N HIS A 237 -12.90 -32.86 2.34
CA HIS A 237 -13.21 -32.12 1.11
C HIS A 237 -14.28 -32.85 0.28
N THR A 238 -14.21 -34.19 0.19
CA THR A 238 -15.21 -35.01 -0.50
C THR A 238 -16.59 -34.91 0.15
N LEU A 239 -16.66 -34.91 1.48
CA LEU A 239 -17.92 -34.71 2.22
C LEU A 239 -18.50 -33.33 1.95
N LEU A 240 -17.71 -32.25 2.09
CA LEU A 240 -18.17 -30.89 1.83
C LEU A 240 -18.55 -30.65 0.37
N GLN A 241 -17.89 -31.30 -0.60
CA GLN A 241 -18.30 -31.26 -2.00
C GLN A 241 -19.72 -31.81 -2.17
N THR A 242 -20.00 -33.00 -1.62
CA THR A 242 -21.34 -33.58 -1.64
C THR A 242 -22.38 -32.65 -1.00
N VAL A 243 -22.04 -31.94 0.09
CA VAL A 243 -22.94 -30.92 0.69
C VAL A 243 -23.17 -29.73 -0.25
N SER A 244 -22.14 -29.28 -0.97
CA SER A 244 -22.25 -28.19 -1.95
C SER A 244 -23.10 -28.56 -3.16
N ASP A 245 -22.93 -29.79 -3.66
CA ASP A 245 -23.71 -30.33 -4.78
C ASP A 245 -25.19 -30.45 -4.39
N LEU A 246 -25.47 -30.93 -3.17
CA LEU A 246 -26.82 -31.01 -2.61
C LEU A 246 -27.48 -29.63 -2.44
N LEU A 247 -26.74 -28.60 -2.00
CA LEU A 247 -27.25 -27.23 -1.76
C LEU A 247 -28.00 -26.62 -2.95
N VAL A 248 -27.71 -27.06 -4.18
CA VAL A 248 -28.37 -26.61 -5.42
C VAL A 248 -29.79 -27.17 -5.56
N PHE A 249 -30.06 -28.35 -5.00
CA PHE A 249 -31.33 -29.09 -5.14
C PHE A 249 -32.24 -29.00 -3.91
N LEU A 250 -31.77 -28.41 -2.80
CA LEU A 250 -32.56 -28.25 -1.59
C LEU A 250 -33.69 -27.23 -1.76
N PRO A 251 -34.86 -27.42 -1.12
CA PRO A 251 -35.94 -26.43 -1.16
C PRO A 251 -35.44 -25.06 -0.64
N PRO A 252 -35.68 -23.97 -1.40
CA PRO A 252 -35.17 -22.65 -1.05
C PRO A 252 -35.73 -22.18 0.29
N CYS A 253 -34.89 -21.52 1.10
CA CYS A 253 -35.25 -20.95 2.39
C CYS A 253 -35.76 -21.97 3.44
N SER A 254 -35.45 -23.26 3.28
CA SER A 254 -35.82 -24.33 4.22
C SER A 254 -34.85 -24.44 5.41
N ALA A 255 -35.30 -25.07 6.51
CA ALA A 255 -34.42 -25.42 7.64
C ALA A 255 -33.27 -26.35 7.23
N LEU A 256 -33.52 -27.24 6.26
CA LEU A 256 -32.51 -28.10 5.65
C LEU A 256 -31.46 -27.32 4.87
N GLN A 257 -31.85 -26.31 4.08
CA GLN A 257 -30.88 -25.42 3.41
C GLN A 257 -30.08 -24.60 4.41
N GLN A 258 -30.69 -24.12 5.50
CA GLN A 258 -29.97 -23.46 6.59
C GLN A 258 -28.94 -24.42 7.25
N MET A 259 -29.31 -25.66 7.55
CA MET A 259 -28.40 -26.66 8.16
C MET A 259 -27.25 -27.05 7.22
N ALA A 260 -27.53 -27.18 5.91
CA ALA A 260 -26.50 -27.39 4.91
C ALA A 260 -25.52 -26.21 4.81
N MET A 261 -26.00 -24.97 4.95
CA MET A 261 -25.12 -23.79 5.09
C MET A 261 -24.33 -23.80 6.40
N GLN A 262 -24.90 -24.28 7.52
CA GLN A 262 -24.19 -24.37 8.81
C GLN A 262 -22.96 -25.29 8.76
N CYS A 263 -22.95 -26.31 7.89
CA CYS A 263 -21.78 -27.18 7.68
C CYS A 263 -20.52 -26.45 7.20
N TRP A 264 -20.65 -25.22 6.68
CA TRP A 264 -19.54 -24.38 6.22
C TRP A 264 -19.03 -23.38 7.27
N ARG A 265 -19.54 -23.43 8.52
CA ARG A 265 -19.13 -22.55 9.64
C ARG A 265 -17.78 -22.95 10.27
N LEU A 266 -16.83 -23.38 9.46
CA LEU A 266 -15.55 -23.97 9.89
C LEU A 266 -14.40 -22.98 9.74
N HIS A 267 -13.33 -23.18 10.53
CA HIS A 267 -12.05 -22.50 10.35
C HIS A 267 -11.17 -23.21 9.32
N PHE A 268 -11.29 -22.83 8.05
CA PHE A 268 -10.49 -23.41 6.96
C PHE A 268 -9.02 -22.97 7.04
N HIS A 269 -8.10 -23.88 6.70
CA HIS A 269 -6.69 -23.56 6.62
C HIS A 269 -6.34 -23.04 5.22
N GLN A 270 -5.18 -22.38 5.09
CA GLN A 270 -4.70 -21.90 3.79
C GLN A 270 -4.53 -23.03 2.75
N SER A 271 -4.33 -24.28 3.20
CA SER A 271 -4.31 -25.49 2.35
C SER A 271 -5.65 -25.80 1.67
N ASP A 272 -6.77 -25.29 2.20
CA ASP A 272 -8.12 -25.62 1.75
C ASP A 272 -8.68 -24.57 0.77
N HIS A 273 -7.98 -23.45 0.56
CA HIS A 273 -8.42 -22.36 -0.33
C HIS A 273 -8.66 -22.82 -1.78
N ALA A 274 -7.79 -23.69 -2.31
CA ALA A 274 -7.95 -24.26 -3.65
C ALA A 274 -9.20 -25.16 -3.76
N PHE A 275 -9.64 -25.80 -2.67
CA PHE A 275 -10.91 -26.54 -2.60
C PHE A 275 -12.10 -25.57 -2.53
N LEU A 276 -12.06 -24.55 -1.68
CA LEU A 276 -13.12 -23.53 -1.57
C LEU A 276 -13.41 -22.84 -2.90
N HIS A 277 -12.39 -22.65 -3.75
CA HIS A 277 -12.57 -22.11 -5.11
C HIS A 277 -13.34 -23.08 -6.03
N ARG A 278 -13.04 -24.39 -5.94
CA ARG A 278 -13.61 -25.44 -6.80
C ARG A 278 -14.99 -25.92 -6.34
N SER A 279 -15.32 -25.78 -5.07
CA SER A 279 -16.53 -26.38 -4.49
C SER A 279 -17.84 -25.69 -4.84
N HIS A 280 -17.81 -24.58 -5.60
CA HIS A 280 -18.97 -23.76 -5.98
C HIS A 280 -19.81 -23.19 -4.81
N VAL A 281 -19.34 -23.30 -3.56
CA VAL A 281 -20.06 -22.79 -2.37
C VAL A 281 -20.43 -21.31 -2.49
N PHE A 282 -19.53 -20.49 -3.07
CA PHE A 282 -19.79 -19.06 -3.30
C PHE A 282 -20.89 -18.80 -4.34
N SER A 283 -21.09 -19.70 -5.31
CA SER A 283 -22.21 -19.62 -6.26
C SER A 283 -23.54 -19.90 -5.55
N SER A 284 -23.58 -20.92 -4.68
CA SER A 284 -24.76 -21.24 -3.87
C SER A 284 -25.11 -20.13 -2.86
N ILE A 285 -24.10 -19.55 -2.19
CA ILE A 285 -24.26 -18.35 -1.35
C ILE A 285 -24.85 -17.18 -2.15
N SER A 286 -24.30 -16.90 -3.34
CA SER A 286 -24.79 -15.83 -4.21
C SER A 286 -26.24 -16.07 -4.65
N ARG A 287 -26.59 -17.32 -5.01
CA ARG A 287 -27.95 -17.72 -5.41
C ARG A 287 -28.96 -17.48 -4.29
N ILE A 288 -28.70 -18.02 -3.09
CA ILE A 288 -29.57 -17.89 -1.90
C ILE A 288 -29.79 -16.41 -1.54
N LEU A 289 -28.73 -15.61 -1.55
CA LEU A 289 -28.81 -14.18 -1.24
C LEU A 289 -29.42 -13.32 -2.36
N SER A 290 -29.68 -13.89 -3.54
CA SER A 290 -30.24 -13.17 -4.69
C SER A 290 -31.72 -13.43 -4.95
N HIS A 291 -32.23 -14.63 -4.63
CA HIS A 291 -33.67 -14.92 -4.75
C HIS A 291 -34.54 -14.15 -3.74
N SER A 292 -33.94 -13.65 -2.66
CA SER A 292 -34.64 -12.78 -1.71
C SER A 292 -35.12 -11.49 -2.37
N GLU A 293 -34.35 -10.89 -3.30
CA GLU A 293 -34.72 -9.63 -3.97
C GLU A 293 -35.88 -9.80 -4.98
N GLU A 294 -36.01 -10.96 -5.63
CA GLU A 294 -37.12 -11.26 -6.56
C GLU A 294 -38.44 -11.48 -5.81
N ALA A 295 -38.41 -12.17 -4.66
CA ALA A 295 -39.57 -12.40 -3.81
C ALA A 295 -40.16 -11.11 -3.15
N PHE A 296 -39.44 -9.98 -3.22
CA PHE A 296 -39.96 -8.67 -2.79
C PHE A 296 -40.60 -7.85 -3.93
N GLN A 297 -40.61 -8.32 -5.18
CA GLN A 297 -41.22 -7.61 -6.31
C GLN A 297 -42.57 -8.17 -6.76
N ASP A 298 -42.84 -9.46 -6.54
CA ASP A 298 -44.13 -10.09 -6.86
C ASP A 298 -45.19 -9.96 -5.74
N ASP A 299 -45.40 -8.75 -5.23
CA ASP A 299 -46.60 -8.39 -4.45
C ASP A 299 -47.81 -8.16 -5.41
N SER A 300 -48.06 -9.15 -6.29
CA SER A 300 -49.24 -9.20 -7.16
C SER A 300 -50.23 -10.27 -6.65
N PRO A 301 -51.51 -9.95 -6.42
CA PRO A 301 -52.40 -10.77 -5.58
C PRO A 301 -52.97 -12.03 -6.28
N HIS A 302 -52.34 -12.55 -7.34
CA HIS A 302 -52.93 -13.57 -8.22
C HIS A 302 -52.05 -14.76 -8.62
N ALA A 303 -50.85 -14.94 -8.04
CA ALA A 303 -49.93 -16.03 -8.41
C ALA A 303 -49.52 -16.98 -7.26
N ALA A 304 -50.40 -17.20 -6.28
CA ALA A 304 -50.20 -18.26 -5.28
C ALA A 304 -50.68 -19.63 -5.82
N VAL A 305 -49.82 -20.34 -6.56
CA VAL A 305 -50.04 -21.76 -6.86
C VAL A 305 -49.66 -22.58 -5.63
N HIS A 306 -50.68 -23.15 -4.99
CA HIS A 306 -50.55 -24.06 -3.84
C HIS A 306 -49.73 -25.31 -4.19
N PRO A 307 -48.82 -25.75 -3.29
CA PRO A 307 -48.63 -27.15 -2.99
C PRO A 307 -49.57 -27.54 -1.83
N ASP A 308 -50.70 -28.16 -2.16
CA ASP A 308 -51.64 -28.70 -1.16
C ASP A 308 -51.06 -29.94 -0.47
N ASN A 309 -50.33 -29.74 0.64
CA ASN A 309 -50.34 -30.63 1.81
C ASN A 309 -49.44 -30.07 2.93
N GLU A 310 -50.05 -29.63 4.04
CA GLU A 310 -49.84 -30.24 5.37
C GLU A 310 -50.69 -29.52 6.43
N GLN A 311 -51.54 -30.28 7.12
CA GLN A 311 -52.31 -29.81 8.26
C GLN A 311 -51.40 -29.72 9.51
N MET A 312 -50.81 -28.56 9.81
CA MET A 312 -50.00 -28.41 11.03
C MET A 312 -50.15 -27.05 11.73
N SER A 313 -50.91 -27.04 12.83
CA SER A 313 -50.94 -26.04 13.91
C SER A 313 -51.21 -24.55 13.58
N SER A 314 -52.30 -24.02 14.16
CA SER A 314 -52.63 -22.58 14.19
C SER A 314 -51.75 -21.80 15.18
N ALA A 315 -50.44 -21.75 14.95
CA ALA A 315 -49.48 -21.04 15.80
C ALA A 315 -49.32 -19.57 15.35
N SER A 316 -49.95 -18.64 16.08
CA SER A 316 -49.77 -17.19 15.87
C SER A 316 -48.47 -16.71 16.53
N ILE A 317 -47.57 -16.10 15.74
CA ILE A 317 -46.29 -15.57 16.23
C ILE A 317 -46.43 -14.06 16.52
N GLU A 318 -46.41 -13.67 17.81
CA GLU A 318 -46.41 -12.28 18.27
C GLU A 318 -44.98 -11.80 18.62
N VAL A 319 -44.67 -10.52 18.35
CA VAL A 319 -43.40 -9.88 18.75
C VAL A 319 -43.70 -8.84 19.84
N LEU A 320 -43.15 -9.04 21.05
CA LEU A 320 -43.37 -8.18 22.20
C LEU A 320 -42.20 -7.19 22.42
N LYS A 321 -42.49 -5.94 22.79
CA LYS A 321 -41.48 -4.93 23.14
C LYS A 321 -41.28 -4.87 24.67
N ASP A 322 -40.07 -4.56 25.12
CA ASP A 322 -39.82 -4.22 26.53
C ASP A 322 -40.44 -2.85 26.85
N VAL A 323 -41.41 -2.83 27.76
CA VAL A 323 -42.17 -1.65 28.20
C VAL A 323 -41.91 -1.33 29.68
N THR A 324 -40.88 -1.92 30.28
CA THR A 324 -40.54 -1.75 31.70
C THR A 324 -40.26 -0.28 32.03
N ALA A 325 -39.58 0.45 31.16
CA ALA A 325 -39.23 1.86 31.34
C ALA A 325 -40.44 2.82 31.38
N VAL A 326 -41.60 2.41 30.85
CA VAL A 326 -42.85 3.19 30.84
C VAL A 326 -43.90 2.64 31.83
N THR A 327 -43.49 1.73 32.71
CA THR A 327 -44.33 1.12 33.74
C THR A 327 -43.94 1.66 35.11
N GLU A 328 -44.90 2.16 35.89
CA GLU A 328 -44.64 2.62 37.26
C GLU A 328 -44.51 1.41 38.20
N ILE A 329 -43.39 1.28 38.92
CA ILE A 329 -43.13 0.17 39.84
C ILE A 329 -43.18 0.65 41.30
N LYS A 330 -44.10 0.09 42.08
CA LYS A 330 -44.27 0.34 43.52
C LYS A 330 -43.98 -0.91 44.33
N ALA A 331 -43.00 -0.84 45.23
CA ALA A 331 -42.65 -1.90 46.17
C ALA A 331 -43.32 -1.71 47.53
N SER A 332 -43.58 -2.81 48.25
CA SER A 332 -44.15 -2.77 49.60
C SER A 332 -43.21 -2.17 50.65
N SER A 333 -41.90 -2.26 50.43
CA SER A 333 -40.85 -1.65 51.26
C SER A 333 -39.63 -1.27 50.42
N ARG A 334 -38.79 -0.38 50.98
CA ARG A 334 -37.53 0.11 50.37
C ARG A 334 -37.67 0.55 48.90
N GLN A 335 -38.68 1.38 48.60
CA GLN A 335 -38.97 1.90 47.25
C GLN A 335 -37.74 2.50 46.53
N ALA A 336 -36.80 3.09 47.26
CA ALA A 336 -35.55 3.65 46.70
C ALA A 336 -34.66 2.60 45.98
N MET A 337 -34.79 1.31 46.30
CA MET A 337 -34.05 0.21 45.66
C MET A 337 -34.72 -0.33 44.40
N VAL A 338 -35.89 0.18 44.00
CA VAL A 338 -36.64 -0.35 42.85
C VAL A 338 -35.91 -0.17 41.52
N ASN A 339 -35.09 0.89 41.37
CA ASN A 339 -34.27 1.12 40.18
C ASN A 339 -33.26 -0.02 39.94
N SER A 340 -32.86 -0.75 40.99
CA SER A 340 -32.00 -1.93 40.89
C SER A 340 -32.66 -3.14 40.22
N LEU A 341 -33.99 -3.11 39.98
CA LEU A 341 -34.69 -4.16 39.24
C LEU A 341 -34.71 -3.90 37.73
N THR A 342 -34.37 -2.69 37.29
CA THR A 342 -34.57 -2.21 35.90
C THR A 342 -33.27 -1.72 35.25
N ASP A 343 -32.13 -1.82 35.93
CA ASP A 343 -30.80 -1.40 35.45
C ASP A 343 -30.13 -2.39 34.48
N ASN A 344 -30.79 -3.52 34.18
CA ASN A 344 -30.29 -4.64 33.37
C ASN A 344 -29.03 -5.35 33.93
N SER A 345 -28.65 -5.13 35.19
CA SER A 345 -27.62 -5.91 35.88
C SER A 345 -28.24 -7.03 36.73
N THR A 346 -27.57 -8.18 36.88
CA THR A 346 -27.97 -9.18 37.89
C THR A 346 -27.11 -9.11 39.15
N GLU A 347 -26.17 -8.16 39.24
CA GLU A 347 -25.34 -7.96 40.44
C GLU A 347 -26.07 -7.14 41.50
N THR A 348 -26.91 -6.19 41.04
CA THR A 348 -27.84 -5.38 41.83
C THR A 348 -29.13 -6.14 42.14
N PHE A 349 -29.88 -5.65 43.14
CA PHE A 349 -31.13 -6.27 43.58
C PHE A 349 -31.99 -5.28 44.38
N TRP A 350 -33.30 -5.51 44.39
CA TRP A 350 -34.20 -5.02 45.43
C TRP A 350 -34.25 -6.03 46.58
N GLU A 351 -34.14 -5.56 47.81
CA GLU A 351 -34.29 -6.34 49.04
C GLU A 351 -35.46 -5.79 49.86
N SER A 352 -36.41 -6.64 50.25
CA SER A 352 -37.54 -6.22 51.08
C SER A 352 -37.10 -5.84 52.49
N GLY A 353 -37.61 -4.74 53.05
CA GLY A 353 -37.29 -4.27 54.40
C GLY A 353 -38.12 -4.88 55.53
N ASP A 354 -37.74 -4.56 56.77
CA ASP A 354 -38.38 -5.03 58.00
C ASP A 354 -39.85 -4.57 58.17
N GLU A 355 -40.25 -3.52 57.47
CA GLU A 355 -41.63 -3.01 57.39
C GLU A 355 -42.63 -4.10 56.93
N ASP A 356 -42.13 -5.04 56.12
CA ASP A 356 -42.87 -6.19 55.60
C ASP A 356 -42.61 -7.50 56.37
N ARG A 357 -41.99 -7.46 57.55
CA ARG A 357 -41.75 -8.66 58.36
C ARG A 357 -43.07 -9.36 58.69
N ASN A 358 -43.13 -10.67 58.45
CA ASN A 358 -44.34 -11.51 58.52
C ASN A 358 -45.51 -11.08 57.59
N LYS A 359 -45.31 -10.14 56.67
CA LYS A 359 -46.26 -9.77 55.61
C LYS A 359 -45.81 -10.36 54.27
N THR A 360 -46.75 -10.48 53.32
CA THR A 360 -46.41 -10.83 51.93
C THR A 360 -45.67 -9.66 51.29
N LYS A 361 -44.54 -9.92 50.64
CA LYS A 361 -43.75 -8.89 49.95
C LYS A 361 -44.41 -8.60 48.60
N VAL A 362 -44.57 -7.34 48.20
CA VAL A 362 -45.37 -6.98 47.02
C VAL A 362 -44.62 -6.03 46.10
N LEU A 363 -44.65 -6.32 44.80
CA LEU A 363 -44.36 -5.36 43.73
C LEU A 363 -45.63 -5.14 42.93
N THR A 364 -46.12 -3.91 42.84
CA THR A 364 -47.26 -3.50 42.00
C THR A 364 -46.72 -2.69 40.82
N LEU A 365 -47.10 -3.09 39.61
CA LEU A 365 -46.70 -2.48 38.35
C LEU A 365 -47.94 -1.84 37.73
N THR A 366 -47.89 -0.55 37.44
CA THR A 366 -48.97 0.20 36.80
C THR A 366 -48.53 0.60 35.39
N CYS A 367 -49.14 -0.02 34.38
CA CYS A 367 -48.98 0.37 32.98
C CYS A 367 -49.93 1.54 32.67
N SER A 368 -49.49 2.50 31.87
CA SER A 368 -50.39 3.53 31.34
C SER A 368 -51.36 2.94 30.30
N ASN A 369 -52.50 3.60 30.06
CA ASN A 369 -53.50 3.16 29.07
C ASN A 369 -52.96 3.09 27.62
N LEU A 370 -51.75 3.60 27.37
CA LEU A 370 -51.01 3.54 26.11
C LEU A 370 -50.12 2.28 26.00
N VAL A 371 -50.13 1.40 27.00
CA VAL A 371 -49.28 0.20 27.08
C VAL A 371 -50.16 -1.00 27.45
N ARG A 372 -50.15 -2.03 26.60
CA ARG A 372 -50.84 -3.30 26.84
C ARG A 372 -49.83 -4.38 27.23
N PRO A 373 -49.67 -4.70 28.52
CA PRO A 373 -48.75 -5.75 28.93
C PRO A 373 -49.22 -7.13 28.44
N ARG A 374 -48.28 -7.95 27.97
CA ARG A 374 -48.51 -9.33 27.51
C ARG A 374 -47.72 -10.36 28.32
N MET A 375 -46.60 -9.97 28.93
CA MET A 375 -45.80 -10.87 29.76
C MET A 375 -45.07 -10.09 30.86
N VAL A 376 -44.95 -10.70 32.05
CA VAL A 376 -44.08 -10.21 33.13
C VAL A 376 -43.04 -11.28 33.41
N CYS A 377 -41.77 -10.87 33.51
CA CYS A 377 -40.62 -11.71 33.79
C CYS A 377 -39.87 -11.17 35.00
N VAL A 378 -39.41 -12.04 35.89
CA VAL A 378 -38.56 -11.66 37.03
C VAL A 378 -37.39 -12.61 37.20
N HIS A 379 -36.21 -12.07 37.53
CA HIS A 379 -34.99 -12.85 37.73
C HIS A 379 -34.75 -13.13 39.22
N VAL A 380 -34.65 -14.41 39.58
CA VAL A 380 -34.33 -14.90 40.92
C VAL A 380 -33.01 -15.66 40.87
N ASP A 381 -32.20 -15.53 41.93
CA ASP A 381 -30.94 -16.24 42.07
C ASP A 381 -30.76 -16.72 43.52
N ASN A 382 -31.45 -17.81 43.86
CA ASN A 382 -31.38 -18.42 45.19
C ASN A 382 -30.00 -19.08 45.46
N CYS A 383 -29.15 -19.21 44.44
CA CYS A 383 -27.76 -19.67 44.58
C CYS A 383 -26.86 -18.58 45.18
N ARG A 384 -27.00 -17.32 44.73
CA ARG A 384 -26.31 -16.17 45.34
C ARG A 384 -27.01 -15.68 46.62
N ASP A 385 -28.33 -15.65 46.66
CA ASP A 385 -29.09 -15.06 47.78
C ASP A 385 -29.46 -16.06 48.88
N LEU A 386 -28.44 -16.75 49.42
CA LEU A 386 -28.60 -17.88 50.35
C LEU A 386 -29.38 -17.60 51.64
N ALA A 387 -29.46 -16.33 52.06
CA ALA A 387 -30.15 -15.88 53.28
C ALA A 387 -31.33 -14.90 52.99
N ASN A 388 -31.74 -14.79 51.73
CA ASN A 388 -32.83 -13.91 51.28
C ASN A 388 -33.63 -14.57 50.14
N LYS A 389 -33.96 -15.85 50.30
CA LYS A 389 -34.47 -16.68 49.20
C LYS A 389 -35.91 -16.35 48.83
N VAL A 390 -36.23 -16.47 47.54
CA VAL A 390 -37.62 -16.48 47.06
C VAL A 390 -38.07 -17.93 46.90
N SER A 391 -39.09 -18.35 47.65
CA SER A 391 -39.69 -19.69 47.55
C SER A 391 -40.98 -19.71 46.72
N THR A 392 -41.67 -18.58 46.58
CA THR A 392 -42.92 -18.51 45.81
C THR A 392 -43.15 -17.14 45.21
N ILE A 393 -43.58 -17.12 43.95
CA ILE A 393 -43.98 -15.92 43.20
C ILE A 393 -45.42 -16.12 42.74
N THR A 394 -46.33 -15.24 43.17
CA THR A 394 -47.71 -15.22 42.68
C THR A 394 -47.95 -13.99 41.82
N PHE A 395 -48.28 -14.20 40.55
CA PHE A 395 -48.62 -13.15 39.60
C PHE A 395 -50.13 -12.91 39.62
N LYS A 396 -50.54 -11.65 39.79
CA LYS A 396 -51.92 -11.16 39.71
C LYS A 396 -52.02 -10.00 38.71
N SER A 397 -53.19 -9.79 38.15
CA SER A 397 -53.43 -8.82 37.08
C SER A 397 -54.89 -8.35 37.08
N GLY A 398 -55.15 -7.08 36.76
CA GLY A 398 -56.48 -6.49 36.75
C GLY A 398 -56.53 -5.09 36.14
N LEU A 399 -57.74 -4.53 36.08
CA LEU A 399 -58.01 -3.19 35.53
C LEU A 399 -57.52 -2.07 36.48
N ASN A 400 -57.62 -2.31 37.79
CA ASN A 400 -57.24 -1.38 38.85
C ASN A 400 -56.58 -2.15 40.02
N SER A 401 -56.17 -1.44 41.08
CA SER A 401 -55.46 -2.04 42.23
C SER A 401 -56.35 -2.85 43.19
N GLU A 402 -57.66 -2.83 43.00
CA GLU A 402 -58.67 -3.47 43.85
C GLU A 402 -59.20 -4.77 43.21
N GLU A 403 -59.39 -4.78 41.89
CA GLU A 403 -59.92 -5.90 41.09
C GLU A 403 -58.81 -6.79 40.48
N LEU A 404 -57.94 -7.35 41.32
CA LEU A 404 -56.80 -8.17 40.86
C LEU A 404 -57.09 -9.67 40.82
N ARG A 405 -57.08 -10.27 39.63
CA ARG A 405 -57.22 -11.71 39.39
C ARG A 405 -55.85 -12.41 39.45
N LYS A 406 -55.75 -13.56 40.13
CA LYS A 406 -54.56 -14.42 40.12
C LYS A 406 -54.38 -15.09 38.75
N LEU A 407 -53.21 -14.94 38.15
CA LEU A 407 -52.85 -15.53 36.85
C LEU A 407 -52.09 -16.85 37.01
N LYS A 408 -50.95 -16.82 37.73
CA LYS A 408 -50.02 -17.94 37.88
C LYS A 408 -49.36 -17.87 39.24
N GLN A 409 -49.07 -19.02 39.84
CA GLN A 409 -48.17 -19.14 40.98
C GLN A 409 -47.02 -20.05 40.56
N VAL A 410 -45.80 -19.64 40.88
CA VAL A 410 -44.57 -20.37 40.62
C VAL A 410 -43.92 -20.65 41.96
N GLU A 411 -43.73 -21.93 42.27
CA GLU A 411 -42.85 -22.36 43.36
C GLU A 411 -41.42 -22.36 42.85
N VAL A 412 -40.49 -21.85 43.65
CA VAL A 412 -39.12 -21.57 43.23
C VAL A 412 -38.17 -22.39 44.11
N GLU A 413 -37.35 -23.22 43.47
CA GLU A 413 -36.45 -24.13 44.17
C GLU A 413 -35.35 -23.40 44.95
N SER A 414 -34.84 -24.04 46.01
CA SER A 414 -33.87 -23.45 46.94
C SER A 414 -32.47 -23.21 46.35
N ARG A 415 -32.23 -23.69 45.11
CA ARG A 415 -31.05 -23.43 44.25
C ARG A 415 -31.44 -22.99 42.83
N TYR A 416 -32.62 -22.41 42.66
CA TYR A 416 -33.04 -21.86 41.37
C TYR A 416 -32.22 -20.62 40.99
N THR A 417 -31.80 -20.53 39.72
CA THR A 417 -31.31 -19.28 39.11
C THR A 417 -31.92 -19.10 37.73
N GLY A 418 -32.35 -17.88 37.40
CA GLY A 418 -32.91 -17.53 36.10
C GLY A 418 -34.26 -16.80 36.14
N TRP A 419 -34.97 -16.80 35.00
CA TRP A 419 -36.18 -16.01 34.77
C TRP A 419 -37.47 -16.79 35.02
N ALA A 420 -38.30 -16.34 35.96
CA ALA A 420 -39.67 -16.79 36.12
C ALA A 420 -40.63 -15.84 35.37
N SER A 421 -41.47 -16.38 34.48
CA SER A 421 -42.38 -15.58 33.64
C SER A 421 -43.86 -15.98 33.75
N CYS A 422 -44.72 -15.00 33.48
CA CYS A 422 -46.17 -15.15 33.39
C CYS A 422 -46.73 -14.37 32.19
N VAL A 423 -47.54 -15.02 31.37
CA VAL A 423 -48.34 -14.37 30.32
C VAL A 423 -49.53 -13.66 30.95
N VAL A 424 -49.86 -12.47 30.44
CA VAL A 424 -51.05 -11.68 30.79
C VAL A 424 -52.10 -11.93 29.70
N PRO A 425 -53.19 -12.67 29.98
CA PRO A 425 -54.13 -13.09 28.95
C PRO A 425 -55.03 -11.95 28.45
N ASP A 426 -55.47 -11.06 29.35
CA ASP A 426 -56.34 -9.93 29.01
C ASP A 426 -55.50 -8.68 28.70
N PRO A 427 -55.58 -8.13 27.46
CA PRO A 427 -54.81 -6.94 27.08
C PRO A 427 -55.29 -5.64 27.72
N ASN A 428 -56.43 -5.63 28.42
CA ASN A 428 -56.98 -4.44 29.08
C ASN A 428 -56.46 -4.27 30.52
N HIS A 429 -55.80 -5.28 31.10
CA HIS A 429 -55.29 -5.22 32.46
C HIS A 429 -54.06 -4.29 32.57
N GLY A 430 -54.30 -3.04 32.99
CA GLY A 430 -53.25 -2.05 33.23
C GLY A 430 -52.45 -2.25 34.53
N VAL A 431 -52.98 -3.00 35.51
CA VAL A 431 -52.32 -3.21 36.81
C VAL A 431 -51.89 -4.67 36.96
N LEU A 432 -50.64 -4.87 37.38
CA LEU A 432 -50.03 -6.16 37.65
C LEU A 432 -49.49 -6.15 39.08
N ARG A 433 -49.61 -7.27 39.81
CA ARG A 433 -49.08 -7.39 41.17
C ARG A 433 -48.37 -8.72 41.35
N LEU A 434 -47.11 -8.67 41.79
CA LEU A 434 -46.34 -9.82 42.20
C LEU A 434 -46.35 -9.91 43.72
N GLU A 435 -46.79 -11.04 44.24
CA GLU A 435 -46.75 -11.40 45.65
C GLU A 435 -45.64 -12.43 45.85
N LEU A 436 -44.59 -12.02 46.56
CA LEU A 436 -43.35 -12.77 46.77
C LEU A 436 -43.32 -13.29 48.22
N ARG A 437 -42.89 -14.55 48.38
CA ARG A 437 -42.64 -15.19 49.67
C ARG A 437 -41.30 -15.91 49.67
N GLY A 438 -40.71 -15.99 50.86
CA GLY A 438 -39.43 -16.64 51.14
C GLY A 438 -39.46 -17.30 52.53
N PRO A 439 -38.51 -18.18 52.84
CA PRO A 439 -38.33 -18.72 54.19
C PRO A 439 -37.73 -17.68 55.16
N ASP A 440 -37.01 -16.69 54.62
CA ASP A 440 -36.29 -15.65 55.36
C ASP A 440 -37.20 -14.43 55.65
N ASN A 441 -36.83 -13.60 56.64
CA ASN A 441 -37.60 -12.38 56.99
C ASN A 441 -37.67 -11.39 55.82
N SER A 442 -36.59 -11.31 55.05
CA SER A 442 -36.38 -10.50 53.85
C SER A 442 -36.08 -11.41 52.65
N LEU A 443 -36.42 -10.97 51.44
CA LEU A 443 -36.06 -11.65 50.19
C LEU A 443 -35.45 -10.68 49.20
N ARG A 444 -34.71 -11.22 48.23
CA ARG A 444 -34.08 -10.46 47.15
C ARG A 444 -34.65 -10.82 45.79
N LEU A 445 -34.79 -9.80 44.94
CA LEU A 445 -35.14 -9.95 43.53
C LEU A 445 -34.12 -9.15 42.72
N ARG A 446 -33.57 -9.74 41.65
CA ARG A 446 -32.46 -9.13 40.89
C ARG A 446 -32.95 -8.29 39.72
N GLN A 447 -33.90 -8.78 38.92
CA GLN A 447 -34.47 -8.01 37.82
C GLN A 447 -35.98 -8.22 37.67
N LEU A 448 -36.62 -7.25 37.03
CA LEU A 448 -38.01 -7.30 36.58
C LEU A 448 -38.13 -6.72 35.18
N LYS A 449 -38.84 -7.40 34.29
CA LYS A 449 -39.19 -6.92 32.94
C LYS A 449 -40.67 -7.10 32.64
N VAL A 450 -41.26 -6.12 31.98
CA VAL A 450 -42.62 -6.16 31.44
C VAL A 450 -42.54 -6.06 29.93
N LEU A 451 -43.10 -7.03 29.23
CA LEU A 451 -43.16 -7.08 27.77
C LEU A 451 -44.60 -6.86 27.30
N GLY A 452 -44.79 -6.05 26.25
CA GLY A 452 -46.12 -5.66 25.79
C GLY A 452 -46.14 -4.94 24.46
N HIS A 453 -47.33 -4.40 24.14
CA HIS A 453 -47.58 -3.59 22.95
C HIS A 453 -47.77 -2.12 23.34
N GLN A 454 -47.18 -1.19 22.58
CA GLN A 454 -47.33 0.25 22.74
C GLN A 454 -47.81 0.87 21.42
N PRO A 455 -49.08 1.29 21.30
CA PRO A 455 -49.57 2.00 20.12
C PRO A 455 -49.03 3.44 20.11
N GLY A 456 -48.33 3.84 19.04
CA GLY A 456 -48.07 5.26 18.74
C GLY A 456 -46.62 5.75 18.78
N ILE A 457 -45.61 4.95 19.18
CA ILE A 457 -44.19 5.33 19.01
C ILE A 457 -43.61 4.66 17.76
N SER A 458 -43.88 5.31 16.62
CA SER A 458 -43.11 5.14 15.39
C SER A 458 -41.89 6.06 15.47
N HIS A 459 -40.72 5.53 15.84
CA HIS A 459 -39.48 6.30 15.68
C HIS A 459 -39.21 6.51 14.19
N ALA A 460 -38.99 7.77 13.80
CA ALA A 460 -38.72 8.15 12.42
C ALA A 460 -37.47 7.43 11.88
N GLY A 461 -37.65 6.63 10.82
CA GLY A 461 -36.54 5.92 10.17
C GLY A 461 -36.87 4.52 9.63
N SER A 462 -37.97 3.91 10.07
CA SER A 462 -38.47 2.64 9.48
C SER A 462 -39.81 2.86 8.78
N ALA A 463 -39.88 2.49 7.51
CA ALA A 463 -41.10 2.53 6.72
C ALA A 463 -42.12 1.50 7.23
N GLU A 464 -43.37 1.75 6.87
CA GLU A 464 -44.56 0.95 7.11
C GLU A 464 -44.30 -0.56 7.24
N HIS A 465 -44.39 -1.07 8.47
CA HIS A 465 -44.85 -2.42 8.70
C HIS A 465 -46.30 -2.32 9.18
N PRO A 466 -47.29 -2.53 8.29
CA PRO A 466 -48.63 -2.88 8.76
C PRO A 466 -48.53 -4.18 9.57
N SER A 467 -49.60 -4.52 10.27
CA SER A 467 -49.78 -5.82 10.93
C SER A 467 -49.86 -6.94 9.89
N GLY A 468 -48.71 -7.29 9.31
CA GLY A 468 -48.54 -8.36 8.34
C GLY A 468 -48.07 -9.62 9.05
N ASP A 469 -48.78 -10.72 8.80
CA ASP A 469 -48.56 -11.99 9.48
C ASP A 469 -47.10 -12.43 9.44
N CYS A 470 -46.55 -12.67 10.63
CA CYS A 470 -45.24 -13.31 10.81
C CYS A 470 -45.35 -14.80 10.49
N CYS A 471 -45.61 -15.13 9.23
CA CYS A 471 -45.62 -16.48 8.72
C CYS A 471 -44.27 -17.17 9.01
N SER A 472 -44.34 -18.43 9.47
CA SER A 472 -43.17 -19.25 9.79
C SER A 472 -42.16 -19.31 8.63
N ALA A 473 -42.64 -19.42 7.38
CA ALA A 473 -41.81 -19.39 6.19
C ALA A 473 -40.98 -18.08 6.06
N ARG A 474 -41.59 -16.94 6.39
CA ARG A 474 -40.94 -15.61 6.29
C ARG A 474 -39.88 -15.40 7.38
N ILE A 475 -40.05 -16.03 8.55
CA ILE A 475 -39.03 -16.09 9.60
C ILE A 475 -37.92 -17.06 9.21
N GLN A 476 -38.27 -18.24 8.67
CA GLN A 476 -37.30 -19.26 8.27
C GLN A 476 -36.41 -18.79 7.11
N GLN A 477 -36.97 -18.05 6.15
CA GLN A 477 -36.21 -17.31 5.14
C GLN A 477 -35.19 -16.37 5.78
N LYS A 478 -35.62 -15.48 6.68
CA LYS A 478 -34.72 -14.54 7.37
C LYS A 478 -33.63 -15.26 8.18
N ASN A 479 -33.93 -16.41 8.77
CA ASN A 479 -32.95 -17.25 9.47
C ASN A 479 -31.91 -17.84 8.50
N CYS A 480 -32.36 -18.37 7.36
CA CYS A 480 -31.49 -18.92 6.31
C CYS A 480 -30.60 -17.84 5.66
N GLU A 481 -31.16 -16.65 5.40
CA GLU A 481 -30.42 -15.47 4.92
C GLU A 481 -29.38 -15.02 5.95
N ALA A 482 -29.79 -14.81 7.21
CA ALA A 482 -28.89 -14.41 8.29
C ALA A 482 -27.76 -15.44 8.51
N GLU A 483 -28.03 -16.73 8.31
CA GLU A 483 -27.02 -17.77 8.38
C GLU A 483 -26.06 -17.77 7.18
N THR A 484 -26.60 -17.64 5.97
CA THR A 484 -25.81 -17.54 4.74
C THR A 484 -24.88 -16.31 4.79
N LEU A 485 -25.35 -15.21 5.38
CA LEU A 485 -24.55 -14.01 5.66
C LEU A 485 -23.44 -14.25 6.70
N ARG A 486 -23.70 -15.03 7.75
CA ARG A 486 -22.68 -15.39 8.75
C ARG A 486 -21.58 -16.26 8.13
N VAL A 487 -21.95 -17.29 7.37
CA VAL A 487 -21.01 -18.14 6.62
C VAL A 487 -20.21 -17.30 5.62
N PHE A 488 -20.85 -16.42 4.85
CA PHE A 488 -20.16 -15.55 3.91
C PHE A 488 -19.14 -14.65 4.61
N ARG A 489 -19.53 -14.00 5.73
CA ARG A 489 -18.60 -13.19 6.54
C ARG A 489 -17.42 -14.01 7.02
N LEU A 490 -17.66 -15.19 7.59
CA LEU A 490 -16.61 -16.09 8.10
C LEU A 490 -15.64 -16.54 6.99
N LEU A 491 -16.14 -16.94 5.82
CA LEU A 491 -15.28 -17.32 4.69
C LEU A 491 -14.50 -16.11 4.15
N THR A 492 -15.13 -14.92 4.05
CA THR A 492 -14.38 -13.70 3.72
C THR A 492 -13.31 -13.39 4.77
N SER A 493 -13.60 -13.50 6.06
CA SER A 493 -12.62 -13.27 7.13
C SER A 493 -11.63 -14.42 7.34
N GLN A 494 -11.57 -15.41 6.44
CA GLN A 494 -10.52 -16.43 6.40
C GLN A 494 -9.69 -16.29 5.12
N VAL A 495 -10.34 -16.17 3.95
CA VAL A 495 -9.66 -15.86 2.67
C VAL A 495 -8.95 -14.50 2.72
N PHE A 496 -9.57 -13.51 3.37
CA PHE A 496 -8.98 -12.21 3.71
C PHE A 496 -8.58 -12.13 5.20
N GLY A 497 -8.41 -13.26 5.90
CA GLY A 497 -8.37 -13.30 7.37
C GLY A 497 -7.18 -12.64 8.05
N LYS A 498 -5.98 -12.74 7.44
CA LYS A 498 -4.79 -11.95 7.84
C LYS A 498 -4.96 -10.43 7.63
N LEU A 499 -6.13 -9.99 7.18
CA LEU A 499 -6.46 -8.60 6.86
C LEU A 499 -7.73 -8.11 7.59
N LEU A 500 -8.40 -8.90 8.45
CA LEU A 500 -9.67 -8.46 9.08
C LEU A 500 -9.86 -8.84 10.57
N GLY A 501 -8.95 -9.62 11.17
CA GLY A 501 -9.00 -9.89 12.62
C GLY A 501 -8.49 -8.71 13.45
N GLU A 502 -9.24 -8.32 14.49
CA GLU A 502 -8.64 -7.56 15.59
C GLU A 502 -7.83 -8.53 16.46
N GLU A 503 -6.55 -8.23 16.70
CA GLU A 503 -5.70 -9.00 17.60
C GLU A 503 -6.17 -8.86 19.06
N VAL A 504 -7.07 -9.74 19.48
CA VAL A 504 -7.28 -10.03 20.90
C VAL A 504 -6.13 -10.95 21.34
N GLY A 505 -5.09 -10.35 21.91
CA GLY A 505 -3.86 -11.05 22.26
C GLY A 505 -4.07 -12.24 23.19
N SER A 506 -3.61 -13.40 22.74
CA SER A 506 -3.31 -14.55 23.60
C SER A 506 -1.81 -14.88 23.43
N PRO A 507 -1.04 -15.08 24.52
CA PRO A 507 0.41 -15.23 24.44
C PRO A 507 0.82 -16.68 24.16
N GLU A 508 0.41 -17.23 23.02
CA GLU A 508 0.96 -18.50 22.53
C GLU A 508 2.18 -18.25 21.63
N LYS A 509 3.21 -19.08 21.80
CA LYS A 509 4.54 -18.86 21.23
C LYS A 509 4.51 -18.94 19.71
N GLU A 510 4.76 -17.82 19.04
CA GLU A 510 5.15 -17.81 17.64
C GLU A 510 6.43 -18.64 17.44
N MET A 511 6.30 -19.80 16.81
CA MET A 511 7.44 -20.52 16.25
C MET A 511 7.62 -20.07 14.79
N PRO A 512 8.85 -19.80 14.30
CA PRO A 512 9.05 -19.33 12.92
C PRO A 512 8.59 -20.36 11.89
N ALA A 513 7.52 -20.04 11.16
CA ALA A 513 6.93 -20.89 10.13
C ALA A 513 7.67 -20.78 8.77
N GLU A 514 9.00 -20.91 8.76
CA GLU A 514 9.84 -20.75 7.57
C GLU A 514 10.28 -22.07 6.88
N ILE A 515 9.80 -23.24 7.32
CA ILE A 515 10.31 -24.53 6.83
C ILE A 515 9.45 -25.19 5.73
N ASN A 516 8.15 -24.88 5.60
CA ASN A 516 7.24 -25.53 4.63
C ASN A 516 6.85 -24.67 3.41
N ALA A 517 7.65 -23.64 3.06
CA ALA A 517 7.40 -22.78 1.91
C ALA A 517 7.96 -23.31 0.57
N ALA A 518 8.65 -24.46 0.56
CA ALA A 518 9.27 -25.06 -0.63
C ALA A 518 8.38 -26.14 -1.27
N ALA A 519 7.18 -25.78 -1.76
CA ALA A 519 6.30 -26.70 -2.49
C ALA A 519 5.32 -26.00 -3.46
N SER A 520 5.66 -26.02 -4.76
CA SER A 520 4.90 -25.59 -5.95
C SER A 520 4.56 -24.08 -6.10
N PRO A 521 4.93 -23.43 -7.22
CA PRO A 521 4.53 -22.06 -7.55
C PRO A 521 3.00 -21.85 -7.69
N GLU A 522 2.23 -22.90 -7.99
CA GLU A 522 0.78 -22.81 -8.26
C GLU A 522 -0.07 -22.37 -7.04
N ARG A 523 0.51 -22.36 -5.83
CA ARG A 523 -0.22 -22.10 -4.58
C ARG A 523 -0.44 -20.61 -4.29
N LEU A 524 0.28 -19.70 -4.95
CA LEU A 524 0.10 -18.25 -4.77
C LEU A 524 -0.98 -17.71 -5.71
N ASP A 525 -0.94 -18.07 -7.00
CA ASP A 525 -1.91 -17.63 -8.01
C ASP A 525 -3.34 -18.04 -7.66
N THR A 526 -3.55 -19.30 -7.25
CA THR A 526 -4.87 -19.80 -6.82
C THR A 526 -5.49 -19.04 -5.64
N SER A 527 -4.68 -18.33 -4.83
CA SER A 527 -5.18 -17.45 -3.77
C SER A 527 -5.64 -16.09 -4.30
N ASN A 528 -4.98 -15.58 -5.35
CA ASN A 528 -5.39 -14.36 -6.04
C ASN A 528 -6.63 -14.62 -6.90
N ASP A 529 -6.70 -15.76 -7.60
CA ASP A 529 -7.89 -16.20 -8.33
C ASP A 529 -9.13 -16.26 -7.43
N LEU A 530 -8.97 -16.80 -6.21
CA LEU A 530 -10.06 -16.82 -5.22
C LEU A 530 -10.45 -15.41 -4.76
N LYS A 531 -9.49 -14.51 -4.52
CA LYS A 531 -9.77 -13.10 -4.20
C LYS A 531 -10.52 -12.41 -5.36
N GLU A 532 -10.07 -12.61 -6.60
CA GLU A 532 -10.69 -12.03 -7.80
C GLU A 532 -12.09 -12.61 -8.07
N HIS A 533 -12.28 -13.92 -7.92
CA HIS A 533 -13.59 -14.56 -8.06
C HIS A 533 -14.59 -14.10 -6.99
N MET A 534 -14.16 -13.94 -5.73
CA MET A 534 -15.01 -13.37 -4.68
C MET A 534 -15.38 -11.91 -4.96
N VAL A 535 -14.45 -11.11 -5.49
CA VAL A 535 -14.71 -9.73 -5.94
C VAL A 535 -15.64 -9.70 -7.17
N GLY A 536 -15.49 -10.64 -8.11
CA GLY A 536 -16.35 -10.79 -9.29
C GLY A 536 -17.80 -11.17 -8.93
N ILE A 537 -17.98 -12.12 -8.00
CA ILE A 537 -19.30 -12.46 -7.43
C ILE A 537 -19.91 -11.24 -6.72
N LEU A 538 -19.09 -10.48 -5.99
CA LEU A 538 -19.55 -9.27 -5.29
C LEU A 538 -19.90 -8.09 -6.23
N PHE A 539 -19.40 -8.00 -7.46
CA PHE A 539 -19.57 -6.77 -8.26
C PHE A 539 -19.95 -6.98 -9.75
N SER A 540 -20.40 -8.17 -10.14
CA SER A 540 -20.84 -8.49 -11.51
C SER A 540 -22.21 -7.91 -11.94
N ARG A 541 -23.05 -7.45 -10.99
CA ARG A 541 -24.42 -6.95 -11.27
C ARG A 541 -24.48 -5.42 -11.44
N SER A 542 -25.50 -4.95 -12.16
CA SER A 542 -25.74 -3.53 -12.49
C SER A 542 -26.25 -2.66 -11.33
N LYS A 543 -26.49 -3.23 -10.15
CA LYS A 543 -26.85 -2.53 -8.91
C LYS A 543 -26.14 -3.20 -7.74
N LEU A 544 -25.67 -2.40 -6.77
CA LEU A 544 -25.10 -2.92 -5.52
C LEU A 544 -26.22 -3.45 -4.62
N THR A 545 -26.17 -4.74 -4.29
CA THR A 545 -27.06 -5.39 -3.32
C THR A 545 -26.87 -4.79 -1.92
N HIS A 546 -27.83 -5.02 -1.02
CA HIS A 546 -27.72 -4.54 0.36
C HIS A 546 -26.45 -5.07 1.07
N LEU A 547 -26.08 -6.34 0.82
CA LEU A 547 -24.84 -6.92 1.32
C LEU A 547 -23.60 -6.22 0.78
N GLN A 548 -23.54 -5.97 -0.52
CA GLN A 548 -22.38 -5.32 -1.15
C GLN A 548 -22.15 -3.91 -0.57
N LYS A 549 -23.24 -3.16 -0.31
CA LYS A 549 -23.18 -1.87 0.39
C LYS A 549 -22.64 -2.00 1.83
N GLN A 550 -23.06 -3.02 2.58
CA GLN A 550 -22.52 -3.29 3.92
C GLN A 550 -21.04 -3.65 3.87
N VAL A 551 -20.61 -4.55 2.99
CA VAL A 551 -19.19 -4.94 2.82
C VAL A 551 -18.34 -3.71 2.46
N CYS A 552 -18.78 -2.89 1.50
CA CYS A 552 -18.08 -1.64 1.17
C CYS A 552 -18.00 -0.67 2.36
N SER A 553 -19.06 -0.55 3.16
CA SER A 553 -19.06 0.29 4.38
C SER A 553 -18.02 -0.19 5.41
N HIS A 554 -17.89 -1.50 5.62
CA HIS A 554 -16.85 -2.08 6.49
C HIS A 554 -15.43 -1.81 5.95
N ILE A 555 -15.19 -1.99 4.64
CA ILE A 555 -13.89 -1.70 4.02
C ILE A 555 -13.54 -0.20 4.15
N VAL A 556 -14.50 0.70 3.95
CA VAL A 556 -14.29 2.15 4.14
C VAL A 556 -13.99 2.48 5.60
N SER A 557 -14.66 1.84 6.56
CA SER A 557 -14.38 2.00 8.00
C SER A 557 -12.98 1.49 8.37
N ALA A 558 -12.54 0.38 7.79
CA ALA A 558 -11.19 -0.15 7.95
C ALA A 558 -10.12 0.82 7.41
N ILE A 559 -10.30 1.35 6.20
CA ILE A 559 -9.41 2.37 5.61
C ILE A 559 -9.34 3.62 6.50
N LYS A 560 -10.46 4.05 7.08
CA LYS A 560 -10.49 5.18 8.02
C LYS A 560 -9.65 4.91 9.29
N LYS A 561 -9.79 3.73 9.91
CA LYS A 561 -9.01 3.31 11.10
C LYS A 561 -7.50 3.31 10.78
N GLU A 562 -7.13 2.72 9.65
CA GLU A 562 -5.74 2.64 9.20
C GLU A 562 -5.17 3.99 8.77
N THR A 563 -5.97 4.87 8.16
CA THR A 563 -5.57 6.24 7.80
C THR A 563 -5.21 7.07 9.03
N SER A 564 -5.98 6.95 10.12
CA SER A 564 -5.64 7.57 11.40
C SER A 564 -4.30 7.04 11.92
N ARG A 565 -4.13 5.72 11.98
CA ARG A 565 -2.90 5.06 12.46
C ARG A 565 -1.65 5.50 11.69
N VAL A 566 -1.71 5.46 10.35
CA VAL A 566 -0.61 5.89 9.45
C VAL A 566 -0.29 7.37 9.62
N ARG A 567 -1.31 8.21 9.87
CA ARG A 567 -1.11 9.64 10.12
C ARG A 567 -0.41 9.88 11.47
N ASP A 568 -0.83 9.21 12.53
CA ASP A 568 -0.23 9.37 13.87
C ASP A 568 1.24 8.90 13.89
N GLU A 569 1.54 7.81 13.16
CA GLU A 569 2.90 7.32 12.92
C GLU A 569 3.75 8.34 12.14
N TRP A 570 3.18 8.96 11.09
CA TRP A 570 3.84 10.01 10.31
C TRP A 570 4.08 11.29 11.11
N GLU A 571 3.13 11.74 11.93
CA GLU A 571 3.29 12.91 12.81
C GLU A 571 4.37 12.64 13.88
N SER A 572 4.42 11.42 14.43
CA SER A 572 5.48 10.99 15.38
C SER A 572 6.86 11.02 14.74
N ASN A 573 7.01 10.49 13.52
CA ASN A 573 8.26 10.49 12.77
C ASN A 573 8.77 11.90 12.43
N LEU A 574 7.88 12.88 12.22
CA LEU A 574 8.25 14.28 12.02
C LEU A 574 8.74 14.97 13.28
N LEU A 575 8.23 14.59 14.46
CA LEU A 575 8.61 15.17 15.75
C LEU A 575 9.90 14.55 16.33
N GLY A 576 10.16 13.28 16.05
CA GLY A 576 11.35 12.55 16.53
C GLY A 576 12.70 12.98 15.93
N GLY A 577 12.72 13.85 14.92
CA GLY A 577 13.93 14.27 14.20
C GLY A 577 14.91 15.18 14.97
N GLY A 578 14.82 15.25 16.31
CA GLY A 578 15.48 16.25 17.15
C GLY A 578 16.11 15.71 18.44
N GLY A 579 16.63 14.48 18.46
CA GLY A 579 17.34 13.94 19.62
C GLY A 579 18.15 12.69 19.29
N VAL A 580 19.46 12.74 19.48
CA VAL A 580 20.33 11.55 19.36
C VAL A 580 20.18 10.71 20.63
N VAL A 581 19.49 9.59 20.53
CA VAL A 581 19.60 8.48 21.48
C VAL A 581 20.35 7.35 20.76
N GLN A 582 21.53 6.98 21.28
CA GLN A 582 22.32 5.91 20.70
C GLN A 582 21.68 4.54 21.01
N GLY A 583 21.11 3.91 19.98
CA GLY A 583 20.62 2.53 20.03
C GLY A 583 20.54 1.92 18.63
N SER A 584 21.38 0.89 18.39
CA SER A 584 21.44 -0.03 17.22
C SER A 584 21.07 0.49 15.81
N PRO A 585 22.03 0.66 14.88
CA PRO A 585 21.74 0.95 13.48
C PRO A 585 21.37 -0.33 12.71
N SER A 586 20.09 -0.75 12.74
CA SER A 586 19.66 -2.02 12.12
C SER A 586 18.29 -2.00 11.41
N SER A 587 17.77 -0.83 11.01
CA SER A 587 16.42 -0.74 10.40
C SER A 587 16.23 0.33 9.31
N ARG A 588 17.29 0.70 8.56
CA ARG A 588 17.17 1.56 7.35
C ARG A 588 17.27 0.78 6.03
N GLY A 589 16.77 -0.46 6.02
CA GLY A 589 16.51 -1.23 4.81
C GLY A 589 15.00 -1.23 4.49
N GLY A 590 14.64 -1.07 3.23
CA GLY A 590 13.26 -0.85 2.77
C GLY A 590 12.35 -2.08 2.79
N GLY A 591 12.23 -2.78 3.92
CA GLY A 591 11.16 -3.74 4.16
C GLY A 591 9.87 -3.00 4.49
N SER A 592 8.77 -3.32 3.79
CA SER A 592 7.45 -2.75 4.12
C SER A 592 6.99 -3.22 5.50
N THR A 593 6.53 -2.30 6.34
CA THR A 593 5.87 -2.68 7.61
C THR A 593 4.61 -3.50 7.32
N PRO A 594 4.25 -4.48 8.16
CA PRO A 594 3.08 -5.34 7.91
C PRO A 594 1.77 -4.54 7.76
N ALA A 595 1.62 -3.44 8.51
CA ALA A 595 0.46 -2.56 8.43
C ALA A 595 0.34 -1.79 7.08
N ASP A 596 1.45 -1.42 6.44
CA ASP A 596 1.42 -0.84 5.09
C ASP A 596 0.91 -1.85 4.04
N THR A 597 1.08 -3.15 4.27
CA THR A 597 0.51 -4.20 3.40
C THR A 597 -1.00 -4.26 3.55
N TYR A 598 -1.50 -4.21 4.78
CA TYR A 598 -2.94 -4.16 5.05
C TYR A 598 -3.61 -2.93 4.40
N CYS A 599 -3.04 -1.73 4.59
CA CYS A 599 -3.53 -0.50 3.96
C CYS A 599 -3.58 -0.62 2.43
N PHE A 600 -2.52 -1.16 1.82
CA PHE A 600 -2.43 -1.37 0.38
C PHE A 600 -3.45 -2.38 -0.17
N GLU A 601 -3.71 -3.48 0.54
CA GLU A 601 -4.71 -4.48 0.12
C GLU A 601 -6.15 -3.94 0.21
N MET A 602 -6.50 -3.18 1.26
CA MET A 602 -7.82 -2.54 1.35
C MET A 602 -8.04 -1.52 0.21
N LEU A 603 -7.02 -0.73 -0.14
CA LEU A 603 -7.08 0.17 -1.29
C LEU A 603 -7.12 -0.59 -2.63
N SER A 604 -6.57 -1.80 -2.71
CA SER A 604 -6.69 -2.68 -3.88
C SER A 604 -8.11 -3.22 -4.06
N MET A 605 -8.80 -3.61 -2.98
CA MET A 605 -10.22 -3.97 -3.03
C MET A 605 -11.09 -2.80 -3.50
N VAL A 606 -10.84 -1.59 -3.00
CA VAL A 606 -11.55 -0.38 -3.46
C VAL A 606 -11.20 0.00 -4.91
N LEU A 607 -9.96 -0.25 -5.35
CA LEU A 607 -9.58 -0.03 -6.76
C LEU A 607 -10.31 -1.02 -7.69
N ALA A 608 -10.45 -2.29 -7.30
CA ALA A 608 -11.25 -3.26 -8.05
C ALA A 608 -12.73 -2.83 -8.13
N LEU A 609 -13.34 -2.43 -7.00
CA LEU A 609 -14.70 -1.89 -6.94
C LEU A 609 -14.90 -0.69 -7.91
N SER A 610 -13.93 0.22 -7.96
CA SER A 610 -13.96 1.39 -8.86
C SER A 610 -13.85 1.07 -10.36
N GLY A 611 -13.59 -0.19 -10.73
CA GLY A 611 -13.69 -0.66 -12.12
C GLY A 611 -15.13 -0.57 -12.64
N SER A 612 -16.12 -0.88 -11.80
CA SER A 612 -17.54 -0.77 -12.13
C SER A 612 -18.05 0.68 -12.03
N ALA A 613 -18.95 1.09 -12.93
CA ALA A 613 -19.58 2.42 -12.87
C ALA A 613 -20.41 2.62 -11.58
N VAL A 614 -21.14 1.58 -11.18
CA VAL A 614 -21.95 1.56 -9.94
C VAL A 614 -21.06 1.72 -8.71
N GLY A 615 -19.91 1.03 -8.68
CA GLY A 615 -18.91 1.16 -7.61
C GLY A 615 -18.33 2.57 -7.53
N ARG A 616 -17.98 3.21 -8.65
CA ARG A 616 -17.53 4.60 -8.65
C ARG A 616 -18.60 5.56 -8.11
N ALA A 617 -19.84 5.42 -8.56
CA ALA A 617 -20.96 6.26 -8.11
C ALA A 617 -21.31 6.06 -6.62
N TYR A 618 -21.08 4.86 -6.06
CA TYR A 618 -21.21 4.63 -4.62
C TYR A 618 -20.02 5.22 -3.84
N LEU A 619 -18.79 5.06 -4.34
CA LEU A 619 -17.58 5.60 -3.71
C LEU A 619 -17.54 7.14 -3.71
N SER A 620 -18.04 7.79 -4.77
CA SER A 620 -18.10 9.26 -4.85
C SER A 620 -19.03 9.89 -3.83
N GLN A 621 -20.03 9.14 -3.34
CA GLN A 621 -20.93 9.56 -2.26
C GLN A 621 -20.29 9.42 -0.87
N GLN A 622 -19.21 8.64 -0.72
CA GLN A 622 -18.52 8.42 0.56
C GLN A 622 -17.52 9.54 0.85
N ALA A 623 -18.04 10.70 1.29
CA ALA A 623 -17.25 11.88 1.68
C ALA A 623 -16.10 11.58 2.65
N GLY A 624 -16.30 10.66 3.60
CA GLY A 624 -15.27 10.21 4.54
C GLY A 624 -14.07 9.57 3.82
N LEU A 625 -14.34 8.60 2.93
CA LEU A 625 -13.31 7.92 2.15
C LEU A 625 -12.48 8.91 1.33
N LEU A 626 -13.11 9.89 0.67
CA LEU A 626 -12.39 10.88 -0.12
C LEU A 626 -11.36 11.65 0.73
N ARG A 627 -11.76 12.14 1.91
CA ARG A 627 -10.86 12.83 2.84
C ARG A 627 -9.72 11.92 3.34
N ASP A 628 -10.03 10.65 3.60
CA ASP A 628 -9.07 9.68 4.09
C ASP A 628 -8.06 9.32 2.96
N LEU A 629 -8.50 9.23 1.70
CA LEU A 629 -7.63 9.12 0.50
C LEU A 629 -6.69 10.34 0.35
N PHE A 630 -7.19 11.57 0.47
CA PHE A 630 -6.34 12.77 0.43
C PHE A 630 -5.33 12.82 1.59
N THR A 631 -5.65 12.19 2.73
CA THR A 631 -4.71 12.06 3.85
C THR A 631 -3.60 11.05 3.52
N LEU A 632 -3.97 9.85 3.06
CA LEU A 632 -3.03 8.79 2.65
C LEU A 632 -2.13 9.20 1.47
N LEU A 633 -2.57 10.11 0.60
CA LEU A 633 -1.76 10.69 -0.46
C LEU A 633 -0.50 11.42 0.07
N HIS A 634 -0.53 11.91 1.32
CA HIS A 634 0.58 12.61 1.96
C HIS A 634 1.30 11.80 3.05
N THR A 635 0.63 10.84 3.69
CA THR A 635 1.18 10.08 4.84
C THR A 635 1.57 8.65 4.49
N GLY A 636 0.94 8.03 3.48
CA GLY A 636 1.16 6.62 3.13
C GLY A 636 2.49 6.35 2.40
N SER A 637 2.83 5.07 2.22
CA SER A 637 4.01 4.64 1.48
C SER A 637 3.93 4.94 -0.02
N ALA A 638 5.06 4.81 -0.74
CA ALA A 638 5.10 4.99 -2.18
C ALA A 638 4.23 3.99 -2.99
N ARG A 639 3.83 2.84 -2.42
CA ARG A 639 2.81 1.96 -3.06
C ARG A 639 1.39 2.45 -2.78
N VAL A 640 1.08 2.79 -1.53
CA VAL A 640 -0.21 3.35 -1.11
C VAL A 640 -0.53 4.65 -1.86
N GLN A 641 0.42 5.58 -1.93
CA GLN A 641 0.25 6.85 -2.65
C GLN A 641 -0.06 6.67 -4.15
N ARG A 642 0.58 5.69 -4.82
CA ARG A 642 0.29 5.35 -6.23
C ARG A 642 -1.10 4.74 -6.40
N GLN A 643 -1.52 3.89 -5.46
CA GLN A 643 -2.85 3.29 -5.43
C GLN A 643 -3.94 4.34 -5.22
N VAL A 644 -3.74 5.23 -4.25
CA VAL A 644 -4.60 6.40 -3.98
C VAL A 644 -4.70 7.31 -5.20
N THR A 645 -3.59 7.60 -5.89
CA THR A 645 -3.61 8.43 -7.12
C THR A 645 -4.44 7.77 -8.23
N SER A 646 -4.37 6.45 -8.35
CA SER A 646 -5.16 5.67 -9.32
C SER A 646 -6.65 5.66 -8.98
N LEU A 647 -6.98 5.56 -7.69
CA LEU A 647 -8.36 5.69 -7.17
C LEU A 647 -8.94 7.09 -7.42
N LEU A 648 -8.21 8.15 -7.07
CA LEU A 648 -8.63 9.54 -7.28
C LEU A 648 -8.90 9.81 -8.78
N ARG A 649 -8.04 9.33 -9.69
CA ARG A 649 -8.26 9.44 -11.14
C ARG A 649 -9.56 8.76 -11.62
N ARG A 650 -10.03 7.70 -10.95
CA ARG A 650 -11.29 7.00 -11.27
C ARG A 650 -12.51 7.61 -10.60
N VAL A 651 -12.40 8.12 -9.37
CA VAL A 651 -13.56 8.59 -8.58
C VAL A 651 -13.85 10.08 -8.79
N LEU A 652 -12.84 10.94 -8.99
CA LEU A 652 -13.03 12.38 -9.19
C LEU A 652 -13.95 12.79 -10.37
N PRO A 653 -14.04 12.06 -11.51
CA PRO A 653 -15.02 12.36 -12.55
C PRO A 653 -16.48 12.35 -12.06
N GLU A 654 -16.80 11.46 -11.10
CA GLU A 654 -18.15 11.32 -10.51
C GLU A 654 -18.38 12.29 -9.33
N VAL A 655 -17.38 13.09 -8.94
CA VAL A 655 -17.46 14.04 -7.80
C VAL A 655 -17.48 15.48 -8.35
N PRO A 656 -18.59 16.23 -8.19
CA PRO A 656 -18.64 17.64 -8.58
C PRO A 656 -17.65 18.49 -7.75
N PRO A 657 -16.99 19.51 -8.35
CA PRO A 657 -16.11 20.43 -7.63
C PRO A 657 -16.67 21.04 -6.31
N PRO A 658 -17.94 21.50 -6.22
CA PRO A 658 -18.48 22.01 -4.95
C PRO A 658 -18.64 20.92 -3.87
N VAL A 659 -18.86 19.66 -4.24
CA VAL A 659 -18.91 18.55 -3.29
C VAL A 659 -17.51 18.32 -2.70
N LEU A 660 -16.46 18.33 -3.54
CA LEU A 660 -15.09 18.21 -3.03
C LEU A 660 -14.69 19.41 -2.15
N ALA A 661 -15.11 20.63 -2.50
CA ALA A 661 -14.86 21.81 -1.66
C ALA A 661 -15.41 21.62 -0.24
N ASN A 662 -16.62 21.06 -0.09
CA ASN A 662 -17.20 20.74 1.21
C ASN A 662 -16.41 19.64 1.96
N VAL A 663 -15.96 18.58 1.25
CA VAL A 663 -15.15 17.50 1.83
C VAL A 663 -13.80 17.99 2.36
N LEU A 664 -13.16 18.92 1.63
CA LEU A 664 -11.88 19.53 2.00
C LEU A 664 -12.02 20.77 2.91
N GLN A 665 -13.25 21.13 3.32
CA GLN A 665 -13.56 22.31 4.15
C GLN A 665 -13.07 23.64 3.56
N VAL A 666 -13.11 23.76 2.23
CA VAL A 666 -12.72 24.96 1.47
C VAL A 666 -13.88 25.95 1.44
N GLY A 667 -13.68 27.15 1.99
CA GLY A 667 -14.74 28.15 2.19
C GLY A 667 -15.37 28.77 0.93
N GLY A 668 -14.97 28.35 -0.28
CA GLY A 668 -15.57 28.76 -1.54
C GLY A 668 -14.71 28.38 -2.75
N LEU A 669 -15.37 28.11 -3.88
CA LEU A 669 -14.71 27.84 -5.17
C LEU A 669 -13.95 29.08 -5.68
N PRO A 670 -12.89 28.90 -6.50
CA PRO A 670 -12.15 30.00 -7.11
C PRO A 670 -13.04 30.83 -8.06
N PRO A 671 -12.78 32.13 -8.24
CA PRO A 671 -13.50 32.96 -9.20
C PRO A 671 -13.22 32.50 -10.63
N MET A 672 -14.29 32.22 -11.39
CA MET A 672 -14.18 31.61 -12.72
C MET A 672 -13.56 32.56 -13.77
N ASP A 673 -13.69 33.88 -13.57
CA ASP A 673 -13.06 34.92 -14.38
C ASP A 673 -11.75 35.40 -13.74
N TYR A 674 -10.64 34.78 -14.15
CA TYR A 674 -9.28 35.07 -13.66
C TYR A 674 -8.47 35.98 -14.61
N GLY A 675 -9.12 36.60 -15.60
CA GLY A 675 -8.50 37.60 -16.48
C GLY A 675 -8.35 38.95 -15.77
N ILE A 676 -7.24 39.66 -16.02
CA ILE A 676 -6.87 40.91 -15.33
C ILE A 676 -7.99 41.98 -15.38
N THR A 677 -8.80 42.01 -16.44
CA THR A 677 -9.92 42.94 -16.62
C THR A 677 -11.05 42.80 -15.60
N ALA A 678 -11.13 41.71 -14.84
CA ALA A 678 -12.13 41.55 -13.78
C ALA A 678 -11.84 42.42 -12.53
N GLY A 679 -10.63 42.99 -12.41
CA GLY A 679 -10.22 43.81 -11.26
C GLY A 679 -10.48 45.31 -11.40
N THR A 680 -10.82 45.82 -12.60
CA THR A 680 -10.82 47.27 -12.89
C THR A 680 -12.17 47.98 -12.72
N SER A 681 -13.12 47.40 -11.97
CA SER A 681 -14.24 48.17 -11.41
C SER A 681 -13.76 48.94 -10.18
N ALA A 682 -13.17 50.11 -10.41
CA ALA A 682 -12.62 50.97 -9.36
C ALA A 682 -13.73 51.46 -8.40
N THR A 683 -13.84 50.84 -7.21
CA THR A 683 -14.53 51.43 -6.03
C THR A 683 -14.27 50.74 -4.69
N ALA A 684 -13.70 49.53 -4.64
CA ALA A 684 -13.37 48.86 -3.38
C ALA A 684 -11.99 48.17 -3.44
N PRO A 685 -11.12 48.32 -2.42
CA PRO A 685 -9.95 47.47 -2.29
C PRO A 685 -10.42 46.02 -2.07
N GLY A 686 -9.90 45.09 -2.87
CA GLY A 686 -10.18 43.66 -2.68
C GLY A 686 -9.75 43.18 -1.29
N PRO A 687 -10.34 42.09 -0.77
CA PRO A 687 -10.00 41.59 0.55
C PRO A 687 -8.49 41.30 0.65
N PRO A 688 -7.85 41.60 1.81
CA PRO A 688 -6.43 41.33 2.01
C PRO A 688 -6.14 39.83 1.86
N LEU A 689 -4.89 39.49 1.48
CA LEU A 689 -4.46 38.10 1.39
C LEU A 689 -4.59 37.40 2.75
N ASP A 690 -5.53 36.45 2.84
CA ASP A 690 -5.54 35.46 3.89
C ASP A 690 -4.56 34.33 3.51
N MET A 691 -3.44 34.25 4.25
CA MET A 691 -2.42 33.21 4.05
C MET A 691 -2.82 31.85 4.65
N GLU A 692 -3.86 31.80 5.48
CA GLU A 692 -4.35 30.57 6.12
C GLU A 692 -5.49 29.89 5.35
N ARG A 693 -6.29 30.65 4.58
CA ARG A 693 -7.35 30.12 3.69
C ARG A 693 -6.82 29.05 2.75
N VAL A 694 -7.42 27.86 2.77
CA VAL A 694 -7.04 26.72 1.93
C VAL A 694 -7.75 26.77 0.58
N GLY A 695 -7.01 26.64 -0.52
CA GLY A 695 -7.56 26.50 -1.88
C GLY A 695 -7.93 25.05 -2.25
N LEU A 696 -8.83 24.87 -3.21
CA LEU A 696 -9.34 23.56 -3.63
C LEU A 696 -8.23 22.59 -4.11
N LEU A 697 -7.20 23.11 -4.75
CA LEU A 697 -6.08 22.32 -5.28
C LEU A 697 -4.85 22.32 -4.37
N ASP A 698 -4.84 23.05 -3.25
CA ASP A 698 -3.64 23.21 -2.40
C ASP A 698 -3.06 21.87 -1.93
N VAL A 699 -3.93 20.90 -1.65
CA VAL A 699 -3.55 19.53 -1.26
C VAL A 699 -2.79 18.84 -2.40
N LEU A 700 -3.32 18.85 -3.63
CA LEU A 700 -2.67 18.26 -4.81
C LEU A 700 -1.39 19.02 -5.23
N LEU A 701 -1.44 20.35 -5.24
CA LEU A 701 -0.28 21.20 -5.54
C LEU A 701 0.85 21.01 -4.51
N SER A 702 0.52 20.71 -3.25
CA SER A 702 1.54 20.43 -2.23
C SER A 702 2.31 19.12 -2.47
N CYS A 703 1.73 18.12 -3.14
CA CYS A 703 2.47 16.93 -3.58
C CYS A 703 3.61 17.31 -4.54
N ILE A 704 3.33 18.26 -5.44
CA ILE A 704 4.32 18.78 -6.39
C ILE A 704 5.36 19.63 -5.64
N ALA A 705 4.91 20.57 -4.80
CA ALA A 705 5.79 21.45 -4.03
C ALA A 705 6.80 20.70 -3.15
N LYS A 706 6.42 19.56 -2.55
CA LYS A 706 7.33 18.69 -1.77
C LYS A 706 8.44 18.04 -2.58
N ALA A 707 8.23 17.84 -3.88
CA ALA A 707 9.19 17.24 -4.79
C ALA A 707 10.02 18.29 -5.56
N LEU A 708 9.70 19.59 -5.41
CA LEU A 708 10.46 20.67 -6.05
C LEU A 708 11.78 20.95 -5.32
N HIS A 709 12.86 21.02 -6.09
CA HIS A 709 14.12 21.60 -5.66
C HIS A 709 14.20 23.06 -6.14
N VAL A 710 14.18 24.00 -5.20
CA VAL A 710 14.18 25.44 -5.47
C VAL A 710 15.57 26.01 -5.31
N GLN A 711 16.09 26.69 -6.34
CA GLN A 711 17.32 27.48 -6.25
C GLN A 711 16.97 28.96 -6.14
N THR A 712 17.43 29.65 -5.10
CA THR A 712 17.25 31.10 -4.99
C THR A 712 18.52 31.84 -5.38
N LYS A 713 18.35 32.91 -6.16
CA LYS A 713 19.40 33.79 -6.67
C LYS A 713 19.06 35.24 -6.30
N VAL A 714 20.06 36.00 -5.85
CA VAL A 714 19.91 37.45 -5.59
C VAL A 714 20.77 38.19 -6.59
N ARG A 715 20.17 39.10 -7.36
CA ARG A 715 20.86 39.83 -8.42
C ARG A 715 21.99 40.70 -7.84
N GLY A 716 23.24 40.29 -8.05
CA GLY A 716 24.44 40.95 -7.51
C GLY A 716 25.25 40.09 -6.53
N GLY A 717 24.69 39.00 -5.99
CA GLY A 717 25.40 38.06 -5.12
C GLY A 717 25.94 36.83 -5.89
N ARG A 718 27.12 36.33 -5.52
CA ARG A 718 27.71 35.09 -6.10
C ARG A 718 27.12 33.79 -5.52
N GLY A 719 26.18 33.85 -4.59
CA GLY A 719 25.60 32.69 -3.92
C GLY A 719 24.30 32.23 -4.55
N ILE A 720 24.26 30.98 -5.03
CA ILE A 720 23.01 30.24 -5.30
C ILE A 720 22.76 29.35 -4.08
N THR A 721 21.62 29.54 -3.40
CA THR A 721 21.20 28.67 -2.29
C THR A 721 20.13 27.71 -2.76
N GLY A 722 20.42 26.41 -2.70
CA GLY A 722 19.44 25.35 -2.90
C GLY A 722 18.56 25.16 -1.66
N SER A 723 17.27 24.97 -1.85
CA SER A 723 16.28 24.76 -0.79
C SER A 723 15.24 23.73 -1.22
N SER A 724 14.84 22.88 -0.28
CA SER A 724 13.70 21.96 -0.42
C SER A 724 12.70 22.23 0.70
N LEU A 725 11.41 21.97 0.45
CA LEU A 725 10.35 22.18 1.45
C LEU A 725 10.60 21.36 2.73
N SER A 726 11.22 20.18 2.58
CA SER A 726 11.65 19.29 3.66
C SER A 726 12.75 19.86 4.58
N SER A 727 13.47 20.92 4.18
CA SER A 727 14.57 21.51 4.94
C SER A 727 14.13 22.44 6.09
N GLY A 728 12.90 22.27 6.60
CA GLY A 728 12.40 22.98 7.80
C GLY A 728 11.83 24.38 7.56
N VAL A 729 11.39 24.67 6.32
CA VAL A 729 11.11 26.05 5.87
C VAL A 729 9.71 26.56 6.22
N CYS A 730 8.69 25.69 6.38
CA CYS A 730 7.36 26.10 6.87
C CYS A 730 7.15 25.83 8.38
N SER A 731 6.35 26.70 9.01
CA SER A 731 6.23 26.90 10.48
C SER A 731 6.17 25.65 11.38
N LYS A 732 6.82 25.77 12.55
CA LYS A 732 6.87 24.76 13.62
C LYS A 732 5.50 24.42 14.24
N ARG A 733 4.49 25.29 14.12
CA ARG A 733 3.13 25.02 14.65
C ARG A 733 2.30 24.18 13.66
N ALA A 734 1.60 23.17 14.17
CA ALA A 734 0.66 22.36 13.39
C ALA A 734 -0.63 23.17 13.12
N GLY A 735 -0.59 24.01 12.09
CA GLY A 735 -1.76 24.75 11.58
C GLY A 735 -2.56 23.94 10.56
N SER A 736 -3.55 24.58 9.94
CA SER A 736 -4.46 24.00 8.94
C SER A 736 -3.75 23.25 7.81
N ARG A 737 -2.62 23.78 7.31
CA ARG A 737 -1.87 23.27 6.15
C ARG A 737 -0.81 22.20 6.49
N TRP A 738 -1.17 21.21 7.33
CA TRP A 738 -0.25 20.14 7.77
C TRP A 738 0.39 19.37 6.59
N TRP A 739 -0.36 19.22 5.49
CA TRP A 739 0.05 18.52 4.28
C TRP A 739 1.23 19.15 3.53
N LEU A 740 1.75 20.32 3.91
CA LEU A 740 3.00 20.87 3.35
C LEU A 740 4.28 20.28 3.98
N ARG A 741 4.18 19.40 4.98
CA ARG A 741 5.34 18.80 5.68
C ARG A 741 5.82 17.49 5.05
N GLY A 742 7.09 17.15 5.26
CA GLY A 742 7.72 15.93 4.72
C GLY A 742 8.13 16.05 3.25
N SER A 743 8.45 14.92 2.62
CA SER A 743 8.87 14.80 1.22
C SER A 743 7.92 13.87 0.43
N VAL A 744 7.98 13.96 -0.90
CA VAL A 744 7.20 13.12 -1.84
C VAL A 744 8.13 12.65 -2.96
N SER A 745 7.91 11.43 -3.47
CA SER A 745 8.72 10.90 -4.57
C SER A 745 8.48 11.67 -5.90
N PRO A 746 9.52 11.90 -6.72
CA PRO A 746 9.37 12.55 -8.03
C PRO A 746 8.36 11.87 -8.95
N MET A 747 8.27 10.53 -8.90
CA MET A 747 7.30 9.76 -9.68
C MET A 747 5.85 10.06 -9.29
N LEU A 748 5.55 10.20 -7.99
CA LEU A 748 4.20 10.58 -7.55
C LEU A 748 3.88 12.01 -8.02
N ALA A 749 4.81 12.95 -7.85
CA ALA A 749 4.62 14.34 -8.28
C ALA A 749 4.34 14.44 -9.80
N GLN A 750 5.04 13.67 -10.64
CA GLN A 750 4.75 13.56 -12.07
C GLN A 750 3.34 12.99 -12.35
N GLY A 751 2.90 11.97 -11.59
CA GLY A 751 1.55 11.44 -11.67
C GLY A 751 0.46 12.47 -11.32
N ILE A 752 0.71 13.31 -10.31
CA ILE A 752 -0.19 14.40 -9.91
C ILE A 752 -0.17 15.56 -10.92
N ILE A 753 0.99 15.91 -11.49
CA ILE A 753 1.09 16.87 -12.61
C ILE A 753 0.23 16.39 -13.79
N GLN A 754 0.29 15.11 -14.14
CA GLN A 754 -0.51 14.56 -15.23
C GLN A 754 -2.02 14.58 -14.89
N LEU A 755 -2.40 14.26 -13.65
CA LEU A 755 -3.80 14.36 -13.20
C LEU A 755 -4.32 15.80 -13.30
N LEU A 756 -3.58 16.79 -12.80
CA LEU A 756 -3.98 18.21 -12.87
C LEU A 756 -4.06 18.74 -14.31
N ARG A 757 -3.15 18.31 -15.20
CA ARG A 757 -3.24 18.61 -16.64
C ARG A 757 -4.46 17.96 -17.32
N ASP A 758 -4.79 16.72 -16.96
CA ASP A 758 -5.98 16.05 -17.47
C ASP A 758 -7.27 16.70 -16.95
N MET A 759 -7.27 17.22 -15.72
CA MET A 759 -8.35 18.04 -15.16
C MET A 759 -8.50 19.37 -15.91
N ALA A 760 -7.41 20.15 -16.04
CA ALA A 760 -7.40 21.44 -16.74
C ALA A 760 -7.79 21.31 -18.24
N GLY A 761 -7.34 20.24 -18.89
CA GLY A 761 -7.66 19.91 -20.29
C GLY A 761 -9.05 19.29 -20.50
N GLY A 762 -9.88 19.18 -19.46
CA GLY A 762 -11.27 18.71 -19.58
C GLY A 762 -11.47 17.21 -19.81
N LYS A 763 -10.44 16.38 -19.60
CA LYS A 763 -10.55 14.91 -19.76
C LYS A 763 -11.32 14.22 -18.64
N LEU A 764 -11.55 14.90 -17.51
CA LEU A 764 -12.44 14.42 -16.45
C LEU A 764 -13.87 14.91 -16.73
N THR A 765 -14.13 16.20 -16.50
CA THR A 765 -15.39 16.87 -16.88
C THR A 765 -15.14 18.36 -17.19
N GLU A 766 -16.03 19.00 -17.94
CA GLU A 766 -15.92 20.43 -18.27
C GLU A 766 -15.96 21.36 -17.02
N PRO A 767 -16.79 21.11 -15.99
CA PRO A 767 -16.72 21.86 -14.73
C PRO A 767 -15.35 21.75 -14.05
N TRP A 768 -14.73 20.56 -14.07
CA TRP A 768 -13.37 20.37 -13.54
C TRP A 768 -12.34 21.20 -14.30
N ALA A 769 -12.44 21.33 -15.63
CA ALA A 769 -11.53 22.17 -16.41
C ALA A 769 -11.57 23.64 -15.98
N LYS A 770 -12.78 24.22 -15.91
CA LYS A 770 -12.97 25.63 -15.56
C LYS A 770 -12.48 25.94 -14.14
N VAL A 771 -12.88 25.12 -13.17
CA VAL A 771 -12.47 25.29 -11.75
C VAL A 771 -10.97 25.04 -11.57
N THR A 772 -10.38 24.05 -12.25
CA THR A 772 -8.95 23.76 -12.15
C THR A 772 -8.11 24.92 -12.71
N LYS A 773 -8.49 25.46 -13.88
CA LYS A 773 -7.84 26.64 -14.47
C LYS A 773 -7.93 27.86 -13.55
N ALA A 774 -9.11 28.12 -13.00
CA ALA A 774 -9.32 29.20 -12.03
C ALA A 774 -8.45 29.06 -10.75
N ALA A 775 -8.33 27.85 -10.18
CA ALA A 775 -7.50 27.60 -9.00
C ALA A 775 -5.98 27.71 -9.25
N ILE A 776 -5.51 27.29 -10.44
CA ILE A 776 -4.11 27.48 -10.87
C ILE A 776 -3.81 28.98 -11.01
N ALA A 777 -4.71 29.73 -11.65
CA ALA A 777 -4.60 31.17 -11.79
C ALA A 777 -4.64 31.91 -10.44
N GLU A 778 -5.57 31.55 -9.54
CA GLU A 778 -5.66 32.12 -8.18
C GLU A 778 -4.35 31.93 -7.40
N SER A 779 -3.72 30.77 -7.50
CA SER A 779 -2.43 30.47 -6.85
C SER A 779 -1.30 31.40 -7.33
N ILE A 780 -1.27 31.71 -8.64
CA ILE A 780 -0.29 32.64 -9.22
C ILE A 780 -0.61 34.10 -8.85
N LEU A 781 -1.89 34.50 -8.88
CA LEU A 781 -2.35 35.84 -8.49
C LEU A 781 -2.15 36.12 -6.98
N ASN A 782 -2.23 35.10 -6.13
CA ASN A 782 -1.95 35.25 -4.70
C ASN A 782 -0.46 35.45 -4.40
N PHE A 783 0.44 35.06 -5.31
CA PHE A 783 1.86 35.38 -5.18
C PHE A 783 2.17 36.86 -5.47
N THR A 784 1.38 37.52 -6.32
CA THR A 784 1.64 38.92 -6.72
C THR A 784 1.19 39.92 -5.66
N LYS A 785 0.10 39.60 -4.95
CA LYS A 785 -0.46 40.38 -3.83
C LYS A 785 0.37 40.30 -2.54
N LEU A 786 1.49 39.57 -2.51
CA LEU A 786 2.29 39.34 -1.31
C LEU A 786 2.86 40.65 -0.72
N ASP A 787 2.66 40.89 0.59
CA ASP A 787 3.14 42.08 1.30
C ASP A 787 4.66 42.30 1.19
N GLU A 788 5.10 43.55 1.18
CA GLU A 788 6.52 43.96 1.07
C GLU A 788 7.44 43.29 2.11
N LYS A 789 6.96 43.09 3.35
CA LYS A 789 7.66 42.37 4.44
C LYS A 789 8.08 40.93 4.10
N TYR A 790 7.37 40.25 3.19
CA TYR A 790 7.66 38.87 2.81
C TYR A 790 8.42 38.74 1.47
N ARG A 791 8.78 39.86 0.83
CA ARG A 791 9.48 39.87 -0.48
C ARG A 791 10.99 39.64 -0.39
N THR A 792 11.54 39.47 0.81
CA THR A 792 12.96 39.13 1.02
C THR A 792 13.21 37.64 0.79
N PRO A 793 14.40 37.21 0.32
CA PRO A 793 14.66 35.79 0.03
C PRO A 793 14.41 34.85 1.21
N THR A 794 14.78 35.27 2.42
CA THR A 794 14.65 34.46 3.65
C THR A 794 13.23 34.32 4.15
N GLU A 795 12.37 35.33 3.98
CA GLU A 795 10.97 35.26 4.40
C GLU A 795 10.07 34.69 3.31
N CYS A 796 10.32 35.03 2.04
CA CYS A 796 9.55 34.54 0.90
C CYS A 796 9.57 33.01 0.83
N LEU A 797 10.75 32.39 1.03
CA LEU A 797 10.88 30.93 1.08
C LEU A 797 10.00 30.27 2.14
N LYS A 798 9.74 30.92 3.29
CA LYS A 798 8.89 30.40 4.37
C LYS A 798 7.39 30.45 4.05
N THR A 799 7.00 31.23 3.04
CA THR A 799 5.59 31.43 2.69
C THR A 799 5.04 30.25 1.87
N PRO A 800 3.87 29.69 2.21
CA PRO A 800 3.27 28.61 1.42
C PRO A 800 2.81 29.09 0.04
N THR A 801 2.54 30.38 -0.12
CA THR A 801 2.12 31.02 -1.38
C THR A 801 3.19 30.90 -2.47
N LEU A 802 4.47 31.07 -2.16
CA LEU A 802 5.57 30.84 -3.11
C LEU A 802 5.56 29.38 -3.62
N TRP A 803 5.50 28.41 -2.71
CA TRP A 803 5.59 26.99 -3.07
C TRP A 803 4.38 26.50 -3.87
N LEU A 804 3.18 26.98 -3.55
CA LEU A 804 1.98 26.69 -4.34
C LEU A 804 2.00 27.38 -5.71
N ALA A 805 2.55 28.60 -5.82
CA ALA A 805 2.77 29.25 -7.10
C ALA A 805 3.78 28.49 -7.97
N LEU A 806 4.92 28.05 -7.41
CA LEU A 806 5.91 27.24 -8.14
C LEU A 806 5.35 25.87 -8.58
N ALA A 807 4.53 25.22 -7.74
CA ALA A 807 3.79 24.02 -8.13
C ALA A 807 2.78 24.31 -9.27
N SER A 808 2.11 25.47 -9.23
CA SER A 808 1.16 25.92 -10.27
C SER A 808 1.87 26.20 -11.61
N LEU A 809 3.09 26.74 -11.59
CA LEU A 809 3.91 26.91 -12.80
C LEU A 809 4.21 25.58 -13.51
N CYS A 810 4.30 24.46 -12.79
CA CYS A 810 4.51 23.14 -13.38
C CYS A 810 3.27 22.60 -14.14
N VAL A 811 2.07 23.11 -13.82
CA VAL A 811 0.79 22.70 -14.40
C VAL A 811 0.14 23.82 -15.24
N LEU A 812 0.90 24.83 -15.63
CA LEU A 812 0.47 25.87 -16.55
C LEU A 812 -0.03 25.29 -17.90
N ASP A 813 -0.91 26.05 -18.53
CA ASP A 813 -1.59 25.76 -19.79
C ASP A 813 -1.61 27.05 -20.63
N GLN A 814 -1.77 26.94 -21.94
CA GLN A 814 -1.67 28.08 -22.86
C GLN A 814 -2.72 29.16 -22.57
N ASP A 815 -3.94 28.77 -22.20
CA ASP A 815 -5.01 29.68 -21.76
C ASP A 815 -4.60 30.58 -20.59
N HIS A 816 -3.71 30.11 -19.71
CA HIS A 816 -3.22 30.91 -18.58
C HIS A 816 -2.22 31.98 -19.05
N VAL A 817 -1.36 31.65 -20.01
CA VAL A 817 -0.39 32.58 -20.60
C VAL A 817 -1.11 33.76 -21.26
N GLU A 818 -2.17 33.48 -22.02
CA GLU A 818 -2.95 34.51 -22.72
C GLU A 818 -3.76 35.39 -21.77
N ARG A 819 -4.33 34.82 -20.70
CA ARG A 819 -5.24 35.54 -19.78
C ARG A 819 -4.56 36.24 -18.61
N LEU A 820 -3.38 35.77 -18.18
CA LEU A 820 -2.63 36.32 -17.04
C LEU A 820 -1.49 37.28 -17.45
N SER A 821 -1.10 37.33 -18.73
CA SER A 821 -0.09 38.28 -19.19
C SER A 821 -0.71 39.65 -19.51
N SER A 822 -0.32 40.68 -18.76
CA SER A 822 -0.83 42.06 -18.89
C SER A 822 -0.47 42.80 -20.20
N GLY A 823 0.22 42.14 -21.14
CA GLY A 823 0.70 42.72 -22.39
C GLY A 823 -0.34 42.83 -23.52
N GLN A 824 -1.47 42.13 -23.46
CA GLN A 824 -2.41 42.01 -24.59
C GLN A 824 -3.54 43.07 -24.65
N TRP A 825 -3.35 44.23 -24.04
CA TRP A 825 -4.37 45.29 -23.89
C TRP A 825 -4.85 46.00 -25.19
N VAL A 826 -4.37 45.63 -26.39
CA VAL A 826 -4.40 46.55 -27.56
C VAL A 826 -5.06 46.03 -28.85
N ARG A 827 -5.39 44.73 -29.02
CA ARG A 827 -5.77 44.20 -30.36
C ARG A 827 -7.09 43.43 -30.53
N GLY A 828 -8.04 43.50 -29.59
CA GLY A 828 -9.28 42.73 -29.75
C GLY A 828 -10.50 43.21 -28.97
N ARG A 829 -11.12 44.32 -29.38
CA ARG A 829 -12.58 44.54 -29.26
C ARG A 829 -13.06 45.63 -30.23
N SER A 830 -14.00 45.26 -31.09
CA SER A 830 -14.61 46.10 -32.11
C SER A 830 -15.94 46.71 -31.65
N ASP A 831 -16.03 47.13 -30.39
CA ASP A 831 -17.27 47.65 -29.78
C ASP A 831 -17.04 48.96 -29.01
N GLY A 832 -17.22 50.08 -29.73
CA GLY A 832 -17.97 51.28 -29.32
C GLY A 832 -17.57 52.12 -28.10
N LEU A 833 -16.81 51.63 -27.13
CA LEU A 833 -16.52 52.33 -25.87
C LEU A 833 -15.01 52.46 -25.65
N GLN A 834 -14.50 53.70 -25.70
CA GLN A 834 -13.08 54.01 -25.50
C GLN A 834 -12.60 53.59 -24.09
N PRO A 835 -11.58 52.71 -23.98
CA PRO A 835 -10.78 52.61 -22.77
C PRO A 835 -10.02 53.92 -22.56
N GLN A 836 -9.75 54.32 -21.32
CA GLN A 836 -8.87 55.46 -21.09
C GLN A 836 -7.46 55.15 -21.61
N PRO A 837 -6.83 56.06 -22.39
CA PRO A 837 -5.51 55.82 -22.96
C PRO A 837 -4.46 55.80 -21.84
N ARG A 838 -3.47 54.90 -21.97
CA ARG A 838 -2.27 54.95 -21.11
C ARG A 838 -1.57 56.30 -21.30
N PRO A 839 -0.98 56.90 -20.25
CA PRO A 839 -0.16 58.09 -20.42
C PRO A 839 1.00 57.77 -21.37
N THR A 840 1.12 58.52 -22.45
CA THR A 840 2.24 58.47 -23.38
C THR A 840 3.43 59.23 -22.81
N CYS A 841 4.62 59.02 -23.37
CA CYS A 841 5.81 59.74 -22.94
C CYS A 841 5.76 61.18 -23.44
N ASP A 842 5.72 62.15 -22.52
CA ASP A 842 5.69 63.60 -22.78
C ASP A 842 6.96 64.13 -23.48
N ASN A 843 7.97 63.29 -23.69
CA ASN A 843 9.21 63.59 -24.42
C ASN A 843 9.26 62.90 -25.81
N HIS A 844 8.19 62.23 -26.22
CA HIS A 844 8.03 61.65 -27.55
C HIS A 844 6.77 62.23 -28.20
N ASP A 845 6.94 62.96 -29.31
CA ASP A 845 5.83 63.49 -30.11
C ASP A 845 5.11 62.41 -30.95
N ASP A 846 5.37 61.12 -30.69
CA ASP A 846 4.80 60.00 -31.46
C ASP A 846 3.37 59.62 -31.02
N GLY A 847 2.96 59.95 -29.78
CA GLY A 847 1.66 59.56 -29.23
C GLY A 847 1.47 58.04 -29.07
N GLU A 848 2.53 57.24 -29.20
CA GLU A 848 2.51 55.78 -29.15
C GLU A 848 3.41 55.21 -28.04
N THR A 849 4.52 55.89 -27.73
CA THR A 849 5.48 55.45 -26.71
C THR A 849 4.87 55.58 -25.31
N PRO A 850 4.67 54.47 -24.55
CA PRO A 850 4.05 54.54 -23.23
C PRO A 850 5.00 55.13 -22.18
N ALA A 851 4.47 55.96 -21.29
CA ALA A 851 5.19 56.39 -20.10
C ALA A 851 5.12 55.30 -19.01
N ILE A 852 6.24 55.12 -18.31
CA ILE A 852 6.43 54.11 -17.26
C ILE A 852 6.68 54.79 -15.91
N ILE A 853 7.29 55.98 -15.94
CA ILE A 853 7.69 56.75 -14.77
C ILE A 853 7.02 58.11 -14.84
N SER A 854 6.26 58.47 -13.82
CA SER A 854 5.83 59.85 -13.60
C SER A 854 6.92 60.58 -12.84
N CYS A 855 7.47 61.63 -13.44
CA CYS A 855 8.42 62.55 -12.83
C CYS A 855 7.71 63.84 -12.44
N ASN A 856 7.93 64.30 -11.20
CA ASN A 856 7.33 65.53 -10.68
C ASN A 856 7.76 66.83 -11.39
N VAL A 857 8.73 66.78 -12.32
CA VAL A 857 9.22 67.93 -13.09
C VAL A 857 9.32 67.64 -14.60
N CYS A 858 9.71 66.42 -15.00
CA CYS A 858 9.85 66.03 -16.41
C CYS A 858 8.58 65.40 -17.02
N GLY A 859 7.47 65.37 -16.28
CA GLY A 859 6.24 64.74 -16.76
C GLY A 859 6.31 63.21 -16.78
N ASN A 860 5.43 62.61 -17.57
CA ASN A 860 5.31 61.17 -17.76
C ASN A 860 6.34 60.73 -18.81
N VAL A 861 7.29 59.89 -18.42
CA VAL A 861 8.42 59.48 -19.27
C VAL A 861 8.50 57.96 -19.41
N CYS A 862 8.86 57.49 -20.61
CA CYS A 862 9.21 56.08 -20.83
C CYS A 862 10.54 55.76 -20.12
N ALA A 863 10.87 54.47 -19.98
CA ALA A 863 12.08 54.04 -19.28
C ALA A 863 13.38 54.62 -19.89
N ASP A 864 13.42 54.81 -21.21
CA ASP A 864 14.58 55.40 -21.89
C ASP A 864 14.63 56.92 -21.69
N CYS A 865 13.50 57.63 -21.80
CA CYS A 865 13.46 59.07 -21.51
C CYS A 865 13.78 59.39 -20.05
N ASP A 866 13.34 58.58 -19.07
CA ASP A 866 13.80 58.71 -17.69
C ASP A 866 15.33 58.64 -17.60
N ARG A 867 15.90 57.63 -18.27
CA ARG A 867 17.35 57.36 -18.26
C ARG A 867 18.16 58.50 -18.88
N PHE A 868 17.69 59.10 -19.97
CA PHE A 868 18.39 60.18 -20.67
C PHE A 868 18.13 61.57 -20.02
N LEU A 869 16.89 61.90 -19.67
CA LEU A 869 16.54 63.21 -19.10
C LEU A 869 17.10 63.39 -17.69
N HIS A 870 17.11 62.34 -16.85
CA HIS A 870 17.63 62.38 -15.48
C HIS A 870 19.14 62.09 -15.39
N LEU A 871 19.83 61.99 -16.54
CA LEU A 871 21.29 61.88 -16.60
C LEU A 871 21.98 63.20 -16.20
N HIS A 872 21.33 64.35 -16.46
CA HIS A 872 21.93 65.68 -16.27
C HIS A 872 21.95 66.12 -14.80
N ARG A 873 23.01 66.83 -14.39
CA ARG A 873 23.26 67.22 -12.98
C ARG A 873 22.14 68.05 -12.33
N ARG A 874 21.31 68.72 -13.12
CA ARG A 874 20.19 69.57 -12.67
C ARG A 874 18.88 68.81 -12.48
N THR A 875 18.68 67.72 -13.23
CA THR A 875 17.42 66.94 -13.26
C THR A 875 17.52 65.65 -12.45
N LYS A 876 18.73 65.17 -12.18
CA LYS A 876 19.00 63.92 -11.43
C LYS A 876 18.35 63.84 -10.03
N SER A 877 17.98 64.96 -9.43
CA SER A 877 17.30 65.04 -8.12
C SER A 877 15.77 65.09 -8.18
N HIS A 878 15.16 64.95 -9.37
CA HIS A 878 13.71 64.89 -9.49
C HIS A 878 13.12 63.69 -8.76
N GLN A 879 11.93 63.86 -8.19
CA GLN A 879 11.18 62.79 -7.54
C GLN A 879 10.40 62.03 -8.59
N ARG A 880 10.61 60.72 -8.63
CA ARG A 880 10.15 59.82 -9.69
C ARG A 880 9.38 58.66 -9.09
N GLN A 881 8.25 58.35 -9.68
CA GLN A 881 7.36 57.28 -9.24
C GLN A 881 6.95 56.45 -10.45
N VAL A 882 7.11 55.13 -10.37
CA VAL A 882 6.60 54.19 -11.39
C VAL A 882 5.07 54.16 -11.28
N PHE A 883 4.36 54.06 -12.40
CA PHE A 883 2.91 53.91 -12.37
C PHE A 883 2.51 52.61 -11.64
N LYS A 884 1.48 52.66 -10.79
CA LYS A 884 0.97 51.48 -10.07
C LYS A 884 0.60 50.33 -11.01
N GLU A 885 0.11 50.67 -12.20
CA GLU A 885 -0.26 49.73 -13.26
C GLU A 885 0.93 48.90 -13.79
N GLU A 886 2.16 49.40 -13.66
CA GLU A 886 3.40 48.65 -13.94
C GLU A 886 3.90 47.86 -12.71
N GLU A 887 3.70 48.36 -11.48
CA GLU A 887 4.01 47.59 -10.26
C GLU A 887 3.08 46.37 -10.09
N GLU A 888 1.86 46.44 -10.62
CA GLU A 888 0.88 45.34 -10.63
C GLU A 888 0.95 44.46 -11.91
N ALA A 889 1.81 44.79 -12.87
CA ALA A 889 1.94 44.06 -14.12
C ALA A 889 2.56 42.67 -13.93
N ILE A 890 1.87 41.64 -14.46
CA ILE A 890 2.30 40.24 -14.43
C ILE A 890 2.58 39.80 -15.87
N LYS A 891 3.75 39.21 -16.10
CA LYS A 891 4.01 38.43 -17.33
C LYS A 891 4.16 36.96 -16.97
N VAL A 892 3.32 36.11 -17.55
CA VAL A 892 3.37 34.65 -17.43
C VAL A 892 3.62 34.07 -18.82
N ASP A 893 4.68 33.28 -18.99
CA ASP A 893 4.94 32.55 -20.24
C ASP A 893 5.12 31.04 -19.95
N LEU A 894 4.96 30.20 -20.98
CA LEU A 894 5.12 28.75 -20.91
C LEU A 894 5.96 28.26 -22.10
N HIS A 895 7.20 27.85 -21.85
CA HIS A 895 8.11 27.33 -22.89
C HIS A 895 8.36 25.83 -22.64
N GLU A 896 7.85 24.97 -23.53
CA GLU A 896 8.09 23.50 -23.57
C GLU A 896 7.90 22.70 -22.25
N GLY A 897 7.06 23.21 -21.36
CA GLY A 897 6.76 22.61 -20.04
C GLY A 897 7.50 23.24 -18.86
N CYS A 898 8.28 24.29 -19.10
CA CYS A 898 8.78 25.22 -18.10
C CYS A 898 7.84 26.43 -18.01
N GLY A 899 7.18 26.60 -16.87
CA GLY A 899 6.35 27.76 -16.58
C GLY A 899 7.17 28.87 -15.95
N ARG A 900 7.04 30.11 -16.43
CA ARG A 900 7.74 31.28 -15.86
C ARG A 900 6.76 32.42 -15.55
N THR A 901 6.97 33.09 -14.43
CA THR A 901 6.28 34.32 -14.05
C THR A 901 7.29 35.41 -13.67
N LYS A 902 7.04 36.63 -14.13
CA LYS A 902 7.93 37.79 -13.99
C LYS A 902 7.12 38.95 -13.39
N LEU A 903 7.46 39.28 -12.15
CA LEU A 903 6.96 40.44 -11.40
C LEU A 903 8.06 41.51 -11.35
N PHE A 904 7.73 42.72 -10.91
CA PHE A 904 8.72 43.80 -10.81
C PHE A 904 9.88 43.46 -9.85
N TRP A 905 9.59 42.74 -8.75
CA TRP A 905 10.54 42.41 -7.67
C TRP A 905 11.11 40.99 -7.72
N VAL A 906 10.55 40.08 -8.54
CA VAL A 906 10.99 38.68 -8.59
C VAL A 906 10.69 38.04 -9.95
N MET A 907 11.58 37.16 -10.40
CA MET A 907 11.31 36.19 -11.48
C MET A 907 11.24 34.80 -10.85
N ALA A 908 10.21 34.01 -11.17
CA ALA A 908 10.08 32.63 -10.73
C ALA A 908 9.84 31.71 -11.94
N LEU A 909 10.56 30.59 -11.98
CA LEU A 909 10.45 29.58 -13.04
C LEU A 909 10.40 28.18 -12.43
N ALA A 910 9.63 27.27 -13.03
CA ALA A 910 9.58 25.87 -12.62
C ALA A 910 9.42 24.94 -13.83
N ASP A 911 10.27 23.92 -13.92
CA ASP A 911 10.18 22.87 -14.93
C ASP A 911 9.43 21.64 -14.40
N SER A 912 8.34 21.32 -15.10
CA SER A 912 7.49 20.17 -14.80
C SER A 912 8.14 18.79 -15.03
N LYS A 913 9.20 18.70 -15.84
CA LYS A 913 9.88 17.42 -16.13
C LYS A 913 10.93 17.09 -15.08
N THR A 914 11.82 18.04 -14.77
CA THR A 914 12.93 17.85 -13.83
C THR A 914 12.59 18.19 -12.38
N LEU A 915 11.42 18.79 -12.11
CA LEU A 915 10.99 19.26 -10.79
C LEU A 915 12.01 20.21 -10.14
N LYS A 916 12.71 20.98 -10.99
CA LYS A 916 13.59 22.07 -10.57
C LYS A 916 12.88 23.40 -10.76
N ALA A 917 13.03 24.27 -9.78
CA ALA A 917 12.54 25.64 -9.83
C ALA A 917 13.65 26.62 -9.46
N MET A 918 13.56 27.85 -9.96
CA MET A 918 14.44 28.94 -9.58
C MET A 918 13.63 30.20 -9.27
N VAL A 919 14.08 30.95 -8.28
CA VAL A 919 13.51 32.24 -7.87
C VAL A 919 14.63 33.28 -7.82
N GLU A 920 14.61 34.25 -8.75
CA GLU A 920 15.55 35.37 -8.78
C GLU A 920 14.91 36.62 -8.19
N PHE A 921 15.45 37.07 -7.05
CA PHE A 921 15.01 38.30 -6.39
C PHE A 921 15.72 39.52 -6.97
N ARG A 922 14.94 40.55 -7.29
CA ARG A 922 15.41 41.83 -7.82
C ARG A 922 15.51 42.83 -6.68
N GLU A 923 16.66 43.48 -6.55
CA GLU A 923 16.91 44.41 -5.46
C GLU A 923 16.05 45.68 -5.61
N GLY A 924 15.23 45.97 -4.60
CA GLY A 924 14.29 47.10 -4.60
C GLY A 924 15.01 48.44 -4.45
N ALA A 925 14.68 49.41 -5.29
CA ALA A 925 15.36 50.71 -5.37
C ALA A 925 15.01 51.68 -4.23
N LYS A 926 15.23 51.30 -2.95
CA LYS A 926 15.02 52.16 -1.77
C LYS A 926 16.10 51.96 -0.70
N GLY A 927 17.19 52.75 -0.75
CA GLY A 927 18.18 52.79 0.35
C GLY A 927 19.52 53.48 0.02
N LYS A 928 19.56 54.82 0.09
CA LYS A 928 20.76 55.70 0.15
C LYS A 928 22.11 55.10 -0.33
N ALA A 929 22.44 55.25 -1.61
CA ALA A 929 23.81 55.19 -2.09
C ALA A 929 24.42 56.61 -2.14
N THR A 930 25.31 56.93 -1.20
CA THR A 930 26.10 58.18 -1.22
C THR A 930 27.23 58.09 -2.25
N SER A 931 27.25 59.03 -3.19
CA SER A 931 28.43 59.55 -3.91
C SER A 931 29.54 58.58 -4.35
N SER A 932 29.58 58.26 -5.64
CA SER A 932 30.72 58.65 -6.52
C SER A 932 30.44 58.31 -7.98
N SER A 933 31.21 58.91 -8.88
CA SER A 933 30.98 58.93 -10.33
C SER A 933 31.93 58.00 -11.10
N SER A 934 31.40 57.18 -11.99
CA SER A 934 32.02 56.84 -13.29
C SER A 934 31.01 56.10 -14.17
N THR A 935 31.29 56.05 -15.48
CA THR A 935 30.55 55.26 -16.46
C THR A 935 30.74 53.77 -16.21
N SER A 936 29.88 53.16 -15.39
CA SER A 936 29.90 51.72 -15.13
C SER A 936 29.34 50.95 -16.33
N ALA A 937 30.25 50.48 -17.19
CA ALA A 937 29.94 49.42 -18.13
C ALA A 937 29.42 48.19 -17.36
N MET A 938 28.16 47.81 -17.61
CA MET A 938 27.64 46.54 -17.11
C MET A 938 28.32 45.39 -17.86
N CYS A 939 28.71 44.34 -17.13
CA CYS A 939 29.30 43.16 -17.75
C CYS A 939 28.30 42.51 -18.71
N ARG A 940 28.71 42.27 -19.96
CA ARG A 940 27.90 41.64 -21.02
C ARG A 940 27.18 40.36 -20.58
N PHE A 941 27.83 39.57 -19.72
CA PHE A 941 27.41 38.22 -19.34
C PHE A 941 26.65 38.18 -18.02
N CYS A 942 27.26 38.63 -16.93
CA CYS A 942 26.65 38.57 -15.60
C CYS A 942 25.80 39.79 -15.22
N GLY A 943 25.78 40.85 -16.04
CA GLY A 943 25.07 42.09 -15.78
C GLY A 943 25.59 42.92 -14.60
N GLY A 944 26.67 42.49 -13.94
CA GLY A 944 27.27 43.16 -12.79
C GLY A 944 27.87 44.52 -13.14
N LEU A 945 27.83 45.45 -12.19
CA LEU A 945 28.51 46.74 -12.28
C LEU A 945 30.03 46.50 -12.22
N ALA A 946 30.75 46.86 -13.28
CA ALA A 946 32.20 46.74 -13.28
C ALA A 946 32.83 47.77 -12.31
N ASN A 947 33.56 47.27 -11.31
CA ASN A 947 34.40 48.13 -10.47
C ASN A 947 35.48 48.80 -11.34
N THR A 948 35.57 50.11 -11.20
CA THR A 948 36.53 51.07 -11.76
C THR A 948 37.88 50.50 -12.23
N GLY A 949 38.26 50.87 -13.46
CA GLY A 949 39.65 51.26 -13.76
C GLY A 949 40.40 50.43 -14.81
N LEU A 950 40.07 49.16 -15.01
CA LEU A 950 40.87 48.28 -15.90
C LEU A 950 40.01 47.33 -16.75
N LEU A 951 39.20 47.88 -17.65
CA LEU A 951 38.50 47.11 -18.67
C LEU A 951 39.28 47.11 -20.00
N SER A 952 40.14 46.11 -20.16
CA SER A 952 40.58 45.65 -21.48
C SER A 952 39.35 45.32 -22.34
N LEU A 953 39.36 45.79 -23.60
CA LEU A 953 38.38 45.55 -24.67
C LEU A 953 37.11 44.71 -24.33
N GLY A 954 35.96 45.37 -24.14
CA GLY A 954 34.66 44.74 -24.41
C GLY A 954 33.61 44.64 -23.30
N ASN A 955 33.73 45.39 -22.19
CA ASN A 955 32.72 45.44 -21.11
C ASN A 955 32.45 44.07 -20.45
N VAL A 956 33.50 43.42 -19.94
CA VAL A 956 33.42 42.10 -19.29
C VAL A 956 34.22 42.09 -17.97
N CYS A 957 33.66 41.53 -16.89
CA CYS A 957 34.36 41.38 -15.61
C CYS A 957 35.36 40.22 -15.62
N SER A 958 36.28 40.19 -14.65
CA SER A 958 37.34 39.18 -14.54
C SER A 958 36.83 37.74 -14.64
N ASP A 959 35.74 37.42 -13.94
CA ASP A 959 35.19 36.05 -13.91
C ASP A 959 34.56 35.61 -15.24
N CYS A 960 34.22 36.55 -16.12
CA CYS A 960 33.58 36.27 -17.41
C CYS A 960 34.56 36.40 -18.60
N GLN A 961 35.87 36.58 -18.36
CA GLN A 961 36.87 36.70 -19.44
C GLN A 961 36.94 35.44 -20.31
N GLU A 962 36.92 34.24 -19.72
CA GLU A 962 36.90 32.97 -20.46
C GLU A 962 35.66 32.85 -21.39
N HIS A 963 34.52 33.39 -20.94
CA HIS A 963 33.31 33.46 -21.75
C HIS A 963 33.45 34.45 -22.91
N ALA A 964 34.12 35.60 -22.68
CA ALA A 964 34.38 36.59 -23.72
C ALA A 964 35.33 36.09 -24.81
N GLU A 965 36.37 35.34 -24.46
CA GLU A 965 37.33 34.78 -25.42
C GLU A 965 36.67 33.86 -26.45
N ASN A 966 35.67 33.10 -25.99
CA ASN A 966 34.90 32.13 -26.79
C ASN A 966 33.65 32.73 -27.44
N ALA A 967 33.22 33.94 -27.07
CA ALA A 967 32.00 34.57 -27.58
C ALA A 967 32.15 35.18 -28.97
N CYS A 968 31.06 35.20 -29.73
CA CYS A 968 30.98 35.99 -30.94
C CYS A 968 31.06 37.50 -30.62
N SER A 969 31.87 38.23 -31.39
CA SER A 969 32.03 39.68 -31.32
C SER A 969 31.16 40.46 -32.31
N LYS A 970 30.41 39.76 -33.17
CA LYS A 970 29.49 40.39 -34.15
C LYS A 970 28.22 40.89 -33.47
N VAL A 971 27.65 41.95 -34.04
CA VAL A 971 26.34 42.52 -33.67
C VAL A 971 25.34 42.19 -34.77
N HIS A 972 24.13 41.78 -34.41
CA HIS A 972 23.05 41.50 -35.36
C HIS A 972 22.46 42.80 -35.94
N PRO A 973 21.76 42.75 -37.10
CA PRO A 973 21.10 43.93 -37.67
C PRO A 973 20.11 44.63 -36.72
N CYS A 974 19.57 43.91 -35.74
CA CYS A 974 18.69 44.45 -34.69
C CYS A 974 19.44 45.13 -33.52
N GLY A 975 20.76 45.36 -33.62
CA GLY A 975 21.57 46.02 -32.58
C GLY A 975 22.02 45.14 -31.41
N HIS A 976 21.52 43.91 -31.29
CA HIS A 976 21.92 42.97 -30.23
C HIS A 976 23.24 42.26 -30.54
N MET A 977 24.11 42.10 -29.53
CA MET A 977 25.33 41.30 -29.66
C MET A 977 25.00 39.80 -29.86
N CYS A 978 25.73 39.12 -30.74
CA CYS A 978 25.49 37.71 -31.00
C CYS A 978 25.92 36.83 -29.82
N GLY A 979 24.98 36.09 -29.22
CA GLY A 979 25.22 35.13 -28.13
C GLY A 979 25.94 33.83 -28.53
N GLY A 980 26.24 33.66 -29.83
CA GLY A 980 26.95 32.49 -30.37
C GLY A 980 28.45 32.46 -30.06
N LEU A 981 29.15 31.50 -30.68
CA LEU A 981 30.59 31.30 -30.51
C LEU A 981 31.43 32.14 -31.49
N LYS A 982 32.67 32.37 -31.11
CA LYS A 982 33.69 33.00 -31.97
C LYS A 982 34.05 32.07 -33.13
N GLY A 983 33.97 32.59 -34.36
CA GLY A 983 34.40 31.88 -35.56
C GLY A 983 33.34 30.97 -36.20
N GLU A 984 32.09 30.95 -35.71
CA GLU A 984 31.01 30.23 -36.38
C GLU A 984 30.72 30.80 -37.78
N THR A 985 30.50 29.90 -38.75
CA THR A 985 30.16 30.25 -40.14
C THR A 985 28.82 30.96 -40.24
N THR A 986 27.84 30.47 -39.49
CA THR A 986 26.51 31.08 -39.29
C THR A 986 26.36 31.45 -37.82
N CYS A 987 26.19 32.73 -37.54
CA CYS A 987 25.94 33.19 -36.17
C CYS A 987 24.60 32.66 -35.64
N LEU A 988 24.58 32.27 -34.36
CA LEU A 988 23.36 31.97 -33.60
C LEU A 988 22.29 33.06 -33.84
N PRO A 989 21.02 32.72 -34.15
CA PRO A 989 19.96 33.71 -34.31
C PRO A 989 19.79 34.56 -33.04
N CYS A 990 19.30 35.79 -33.19
CA CYS A 990 19.16 36.72 -32.07
C CYS A 990 18.20 36.17 -31.00
N LEU A 991 18.72 35.84 -29.82
CA LEU A 991 17.97 35.27 -28.69
C LEU A 991 16.85 36.17 -28.16
N HIS A 992 16.84 37.47 -28.49
CA HIS A 992 15.77 38.41 -28.17
C HIS A 992 14.60 38.41 -29.20
N GLY A 993 14.60 37.50 -30.19
CA GLY A 993 13.49 37.32 -31.13
C GLY A 993 13.31 38.41 -32.19
N CYS A 994 14.29 39.31 -32.35
CA CYS A 994 14.18 40.53 -33.18
C CYS A 994 14.29 40.32 -34.70
N GLY A 995 13.89 39.15 -35.21
CA GLY A 995 13.92 38.78 -36.63
C GLY A 995 13.05 37.56 -36.88
N SER A 996 12.85 37.19 -38.16
CA SER A 996 12.04 36.02 -38.52
C SER A 996 12.53 34.75 -37.78
N PRO A 997 11.71 34.12 -36.91
CA PRO A 997 12.17 33.10 -35.98
C PRO A 997 12.35 31.74 -36.67
N GLN A 998 13.43 31.60 -37.45
CA GLN A 998 13.80 30.33 -38.04
C GLN A 998 14.44 29.40 -36.99
N GLY A 999 13.61 28.57 -36.37
CA GLY A 999 14.01 27.39 -35.60
C GLY A 999 14.48 27.62 -34.16
N LEU A 1000 14.44 28.85 -33.65
CA LEU A 1000 14.79 29.14 -32.26
C LEU A 1000 13.64 28.76 -31.32
N ARG A 1001 13.88 27.84 -30.37
CA ARG A 1001 12.86 27.36 -29.39
C ARG A 1001 12.92 28.01 -28.00
N GLN A 1002 13.99 28.75 -27.71
CA GLN A 1002 14.29 29.33 -26.40
C GLN A 1002 14.81 30.77 -26.59
N ASP A 1003 14.56 31.65 -25.62
CA ASP A 1003 14.98 33.06 -25.68
C ASP A 1003 16.23 33.37 -24.82
N ALA A 1004 16.58 34.66 -24.72
CA ALA A 1004 17.76 35.13 -24.00
C ALA A 1004 17.65 35.04 -22.46
N ASP A 1005 16.43 35.09 -21.92
CA ASP A 1005 16.14 35.02 -20.48
C ASP A 1005 15.97 33.56 -20.02
N ASP A 1006 15.67 32.63 -20.95
CA ASP A 1006 15.55 31.20 -20.66
C ASP A 1006 16.85 30.61 -20.07
N MET A 1007 16.69 29.68 -19.13
CA MET A 1007 17.79 29.04 -18.43
C MET A 1007 18.42 27.91 -19.25
N CYS A 1008 19.73 27.74 -19.16
CA CYS A 1008 20.40 26.58 -19.73
C CYS A 1008 20.02 25.32 -18.93
N MET A 1009 19.21 24.44 -19.52
CA MET A 1009 18.69 23.19 -18.91
C MET A 1009 19.76 22.09 -18.72
N ILE A 1010 21.03 22.47 -18.62
CA ILE A 1010 22.16 21.63 -18.18
C ILE A 1010 22.69 22.12 -16.84
N CYS A 1011 23.10 23.39 -16.73
CA CYS A 1011 23.62 23.95 -15.47
C CYS A 1011 22.51 24.38 -14.51
N PHE A 1012 21.36 24.82 -15.03
CA PHE A 1012 20.25 25.43 -14.27
C PHE A 1012 20.63 26.69 -13.46
N SER A 1013 21.87 27.18 -13.52
CA SER A 1013 22.39 28.30 -12.72
C SER A 1013 22.36 29.66 -13.43
N GLU A 1014 22.37 29.65 -14.77
CA GLU A 1014 22.57 30.83 -15.62
C GLU A 1014 21.66 30.82 -16.86
N ALA A 1015 21.22 32.02 -17.26
CA ALA A 1015 20.43 32.24 -18.47
C ALA A 1015 21.29 32.04 -19.72
N LEU A 1016 20.67 31.72 -20.87
CA LEU A 1016 21.36 31.49 -22.13
C LEU A 1016 22.18 32.70 -22.62
N SER A 1017 21.78 33.92 -22.24
CA SER A 1017 22.56 35.15 -22.50
C SER A 1017 23.83 35.30 -21.65
N CYS A 1018 23.95 34.61 -20.51
CA CYS A 1018 25.06 34.77 -19.57
C CYS A 1018 26.37 34.07 -19.99
N ALA A 1019 26.36 33.20 -21.00
CA ALA A 1019 27.57 32.57 -21.54
C ALA A 1019 27.38 32.19 -23.02
N PRO A 1020 28.45 31.96 -23.81
CA PRO A 1020 28.33 31.59 -25.22
C PRO A 1020 27.47 30.35 -25.43
N ALA A 1021 26.43 30.48 -26.24
CA ALA A 1021 25.42 29.46 -26.47
C ALA A 1021 25.46 28.90 -27.90
N ILE A 1022 25.01 27.66 -28.05
CA ILE A 1022 24.91 26.97 -29.35
C ILE A 1022 23.51 26.41 -29.52
N GLN A 1023 23.01 26.45 -30.76
CA GLN A 1023 21.77 25.83 -31.16
C GLN A 1023 22.07 24.43 -31.70
N LEU A 1024 21.48 23.41 -31.06
CA LEU A 1024 21.51 22.04 -31.57
C LEU A 1024 20.58 21.92 -32.79
N THR A 1025 20.79 20.91 -33.63
CA THR A 1025 19.93 20.63 -34.80
C THR A 1025 18.44 20.45 -34.48
N CYS A 1026 18.09 20.09 -33.24
CA CYS A 1026 16.70 20.01 -32.76
C CYS A 1026 16.05 21.39 -32.46
N GLY A 1027 16.79 22.49 -32.60
CA GLY A 1027 16.34 23.87 -32.35
C GLY A 1027 16.54 24.37 -30.92
N HIS A 1028 16.95 23.48 -30.00
CA HIS A 1028 17.23 23.81 -28.59
C HIS A 1028 18.60 24.47 -28.41
N VAL A 1029 18.68 25.40 -27.47
CA VAL A 1029 19.84 26.25 -27.20
C VAL A 1029 20.39 25.95 -25.80
N PHE A 1030 21.71 25.80 -25.71
CA PHE A 1030 22.46 25.51 -24.48
C PHE A 1030 23.80 26.24 -24.48
N HIS A 1031 24.38 26.51 -23.30
CA HIS A 1031 25.75 27.01 -23.23
C HIS A 1031 26.73 25.98 -23.82
N HIS A 1032 27.67 26.43 -24.64
CA HIS A 1032 28.68 25.59 -25.25
C HIS A 1032 29.51 24.81 -24.22
N HIS A 1033 29.97 25.49 -23.16
CA HIS A 1033 30.72 24.85 -22.07
C HIS A 1033 29.90 23.75 -21.39
N CYS A 1034 28.60 23.98 -21.15
CA CYS A 1034 27.72 22.98 -20.54
C CYS A 1034 27.61 21.72 -21.41
N CYS A 1035 27.39 21.85 -22.72
CA CYS A 1035 27.38 20.71 -23.63
C CYS A 1035 28.73 19.98 -23.68
N ARG A 1036 29.84 20.73 -23.71
CA ARG A 1036 31.19 20.17 -23.70
C ARG A 1036 31.46 19.37 -22.43
N THR A 1037 31.08 19.89 -21.26
CA THR A 1037 31.29 19.25 -19.95
C THR A 1037 30.44 17.99 -19.79
N VAL A 1038 29.19 17.98 -20.23
CA VAL A 1038 28.34 16.76 -20.24
C VAL A 1038 28.94 15.69 -21.15
N LEU A 1039 29.28 16.04 -22.40
CA LEU A 1039 29.85 15.08 -23.35
C LEU A 1039 31.24 14.57 -22.94
N SER A 1040 32.03 15.37 -22.21
CA SER A 1040 33.35 14.95 -21.71
C SER A 1040 33.25 14.04 -20.48
N LYS A 1041 32.26 14.26 -19.60
CA LYS A 1041 32.02 13.40 -18.42
C LYS A 1041 31.36 12.06 -18.76
N SER A 1042 30.73 11.95 -19.93
CA SER A 1042 30.07 10.72 -20.40
C SER A 1042 28.93 10.25 -19.46
N TRP A 1043 28.88 8.96 -19.12
CA TRP A 1043 27.84 8.37 -18.25
C TRP A 1043 28.30 8.28 -16.79
N ALA A 1044 27.33 8.20 -15.87
CA ALA A 1044 27.57 7.87 -14.47
C ALA A 1044 27.58 6.35 -14.26
N GLY A 1045 28.36 5.88 -13.29
CA GLY A 1045 28.52 4.45 -12.98
C GLY A 1045 29.39 3.66 -13.98
N PRO A 1046 29.61 2.36 -13.73
CA PRO A 1046 30.48 1.52 -14.56
C PRO A 1046 29.83 1.09 -15.89
N ARG A 1047 28.50 0.91 -15.91
CA ARG A 1047 27.74 0.48 -17.09
C ARG A 1047 27.66 1.60 -18.13
N ILE A 1048 28.02 1.30 -19.38
CA ILE A 1048 27.88 2.21 -20.51
C ILE A 1048 26.41 2.55 -20.74
N THR A 1049 26.07 3.84 -20.67
CA THR A 1049 24.75 4.36 -21.06
C THR A 1049 24.93 5.60 -21.95
N PHE A 1050 23.98 5.86 -22.86
CA PHE A 1050 24.12 6.93 -23.86
C PHE A 1050 23.21 8.14 -23.65
N GLY A 1051 22.42 8.16 -22.56
CA GLY A 1051 21.44 9.21 -22.26
C GLY A 1051 22.03 10.63 -22.16
N PHE A 1052 23.31 10.74 -21.78
CA PHE A 1052 24.05 12.01 -21.70
C PHE A 1052 24.30 12.69 -23.06
N SER A 1053 24.24 11.92 -24.16
CA SER A 1053 24.40 12.41 -25.54
C SER A 1053 23.09 12.93 -26.17
N LEU A 1054 21.98 12.85 -25.42
CA LEU A 1054 20.65 13.28 -25.85
C LEU A 1054 20.32 14.66 -25.28
N CYS A 1055 19.62 15.48 -26.07
CA CYS A 1055 19.15 16.80 -25.67
C CYS A 1055 18.34 16.69 -24.37
N PRO A 1056 18.69 17.42 -23.29
CA PRO A 1056 17.97 17.40 -22.03
C PRO A 1056 16.45 17.60 -22.16
N ILE A 1057 16.01 18.44 -23.11
CA ILE A 1057 14.62 18.91 -23.26
C ILE A 1057 13.76 17.95 -24.09
N CYS A 1058 14.22 17.57 -25.29
CA CYS A 1058 13.46 16.78 -26.27
C CYS A 1058 13.98 15.35 -26.52
N LYS A 1059 15.12 14.97 -25.91
CA LYS A 1059 15.78 13.67 -26.07
C LYS A 1059 16.26 13.29 -27.48
N ALA A 1060 16.21 14.20 -28.46
CA ALA A 1060 16.91 14.04 -29.74
C ALA A 1060 18.44 14.02 -29.56
N GLN A 1061 19.20 13.43 -30.48
CA GLN A 1061 20.67 13.40 -30.39
C GLN A 1061 21.27 14.81 -30.39
N MET A 1062 22.20 15.09 -29.46
CA MET A 1062 22.94 16.34 -29.45
C MET A 1062 23.90 16.36 -30.65
N THR A 1063 23.62 17.21 -31.65
CA THR A 1063 24.55 17.44 -32.76
C THR A 1063 24.75 18.92 -33.01
N HIS A 1064 26.02 19.32 -33.08
CA HIS A 1064 26.47 20.66 -33.44
C HIS A 1064 27.89 20.55 -34.01
N HIS A 1065 28.28 21.46 -34.92
CA HIS A 1065 29.56 21.35 -35.64
C HIS A 1065 30.78 21.40 -34.71
N VAL A 1066 30.76 22.30 -33.71
CA VAL A 1066 31.82 22.44 -32.69
C VAL A 1066 31.94 21.20 -31.79
N LEU A 1067 30.85 20.46 -31.59
CA LEU A 1067 30.83 19.26 -30.74
C LEU A 1067 31.28 17.98 -31.47
N ARG A 1068 31.47 18.02 -32.80
CA ARG A 1068 31.79 16.83 -33.62
C ARG A 1068 32.98 16.03 -33.07
N GLY A 1069 34.04 16.70 -32.61
CA GLY A 1069 35.23 16.04 -32.06
C GLY A 1069 34.99 15.22 -30.79
N LEU A 1070 33.95 15.55 -30.00
CA LEU A 1070 33.52 14.75 -28.84
C LEU A 1070 32.45 13.72 -29.21
N LEU A 1071 31.60 14.03 -30.19
CA LEU A 1071 30.50 13.17 -30.62
C LEU A 1071 30.96 11.97 -31.45
N GLU A 1072 32.03 12.09 -32.25
CA GLU A 1072 32.50 11.01 -33.12
C GLU A 1072 32.96 9.76 -32.33
N PRO A 1073 33.77 9.88 -31.26
CA PRO A 1073 34.12 8.73 -30.40
C PRO A 1073 32.90 8.13 -29.69
N ILE A 1074 31.95 8.96 -29.25
CA ILE A 1074 30.71 8.49 -28.60
C ILE A 1074 29.85 7.69 -29.58
N LYS A 1075 29.73 8.15 -30.83
CA LYS A 1075 29.02 7.41 -31.90
C LYS A 1075 29.71 6.10 -32.23
N ALA A 1076 31.04 6.08 -32.36
CA ALA A 1076 31.79 4.86 -32.59
C ALA A 1076 31.59 3.83 -31.47
N LEU A 1077 31.56 4.27 -30.20
CA LEU A 1077 31.25 3.42 -29.05
C LEU A 1077 29.78 2.96 -29.04
N TYR A 1078 28.83 3.84 -29.38
CA TYR A 1078 27.41 3.50 -29.51
C TYR A 1078 27.19 2.39 -30.54
N GLU A 1079 27.75 2.54 -31.75
CA GLU A 1079 27.65 1.52 -32.80
C GLU A 1079 28.38 0.22 -32.43
N ASP A 1080 29.48 0.28 -31.68
CA ASP A 1080 30.17 -0.93 -31.19
C ASP A 1080 29.34 -1.71 -30.17
N VAL A 1081 28.74 -1.02 -29.19
CA VAL A 1081 27.84 -1.63 -28.21
C VAL A 1081 26.56 -2.13 -28.89
N ARG A 1082 25.94 -1.33 -29.76
CA ARG A 1082 24.73 -1.70 -30.53
C ARG A 1082 24.94 -2.98 -31.34
N ARG A 1083 26.04 -3.06 -32.10
CA ARG A 1083 26.41 -4.22 -32.91
C ARG A 1083 26.66 -5.47 -32.05
N LYS A 1084 27.40 -5.34 -30.94
CA LYS A 1084 27.66 -6.48 -30.03
C LYS A 1084 26.40 -6.96 -29.32
N ALA A 1085 25.53 -6.04 -28.87
CA ALA A 1085 24.26 -6.35 -28.24
C ALA A 1085 23.30 -7.08 -29.21
N LEU A 1086 23.17 -6.58 -30.45
CA LEU A 1086 22.33 -7.22 -31.46
C LEU A 1086 22.85 -8.63 -31.81
N MET A 1087 24.16 -8.77 -32.06
CA MET A 1087 24.77 -10.08 -32.32
C MET A 1087 24.53 -11.06 -31.16
N ARG A 1088 24.61 -10.61 -29.90
CA ARG A 1088 24.30 -11.45 -28.74
C ARG A 1088 22.83 -11.88 -28.72
N LEU A 1089 21.90 -10.97 -29.02
CA LEU A 1089 20.46 -11.26 -29.08
C LEU A 1089 20.11 -12.28 -30.18
N GLU A 1090 20.77 -12.19 -31.33
CA GLU A 1090 20.60 -13.12 -32.45
C GLU A 1090 21.04 -14.54 -32.05
N TYR A 1091 22.23 -14.68 -31.46
CA TYR A 1091 22.79 -15.96 -31.00
C TYR A 1091 22.07 -16.55 -29.78
N GLU A 1092 21.35 -15.75 -28.99
CA GLU A 1092 20.43 -16.23 -27.95
C GLU A 1092 19.03 -16.59 -28.49
N GLY A 1093 18.76 -16.43 -29.79
CA GLY A 1093 17.44 -16.69 -30.41
C GLY A 1093 16.35 -15.67 -30.04
N LEU A 1094 16.63 -14.74 -29.12
CA LEU A 1094 15.67 -13.78 -28.56
C LEU A 1094 15.26 -12.65 -29.53
N HIS A 1095 15.87 -12.59 -30.72
CA HIS A 1095 15.52 -11.65 -31.79
C HIS A 1095 14.08 -11.80 -32.32
N ARG A 1096 13.37 -12.88 -31.97
CA ARG A 1096 11.94 -13.13 -32.29
C ARG A 1096 11.01 -13.03 -31.08
N SER A 1097 11.50 -12.55 -29.93
CA SER A 1097 10.71 -12.47 -28.70
C SER A 1097 9.49 -11.55 -28.86
N GLU A 1098 8.43 -11.84 -28.10
CA GLU A 1098 7.14 -11.11 -28.14
C GLU A 1098 7.29 -9.60 -27.97
N ALA A 1099 8.28 -9.15 -27.18
CA ALA A 1099 8.60 -7.74 -26.98
C ALA A 1099 9.03 -6.99 -28.27
N ILE A 1100 9.43 -7.72 -29.31
CA ILE A 1100 9.88 -7.21 -30.62
C ILE A 1100 8.82 -7.47 -31.70
N THR A 1101 8.09 -8.60 -31.62
CA THR A 1101 7.15 -9.04 -32.67
C THR A 1101 5.71 -8.57 -32.45
N VAL A 1102 5.29 -8.23 -31.22
CA VAL A 1102 3.92 -7.77 -30.94
C VAL A 1102 3.73 -6.31 -31.35
N ALA A 1103 2.76 -6.08 -32.24
CA ALA A 1103 2.37 -4.75 -32.68
C ALA A 1103 1.91 -3.87 -31.49
N GLY A 1104 2.56 -2.72 -31.31
CA GLY A 1104 2.32 -1.80 -30.18
C GLY A 1104 3.26 -1.98 -28.98
N GLY A 1105 4.12 -3.00 -28.97
CA GLY A 1105 5.19 -3.14 -27.97
C GLY A 1105 6.24 -2.02 -28.06
N ARG A 1106 6.89 -1.69 -26.93
CA ARG A 1106 7.90 -0.61 -26.82
C ARG A 1106 9.08 -0.76 -27.80
N PHE A 1107 9.42 -2.00 -28.17
CA PHE A 1107 10.50 -2.35 -29.10
C PHE A 1107 10.00 -3.06 -30.36
N HIS A 1108 8.74 -2.84 -30.74
CA HIS A 1108 8.18 -3.40 -31.97
C HIS A 1108 9.04 -3.01 -33.19
N ASN A 1109 9.58 -4.01 -33.88
CA ASN A 1109 10.58 -3.87 -34.95
C ASN A 1109 11.91 -3.16 -34.58
N ASP A 1110 12.28 -3.07 -33.29
CA ASP A 1110 13.60 -2.59 -32.83
C ASP A 1110 14.34 -3.60 -31.93
N PRO A 1111 14.91 -4.68 -32.52
CA PRO A 1111 15.70 -5.66 -31.78
C PRO A 1111 16.98 -5.06 -31.17
N ALA A 1112 17.52 -3.99 -31.77
CA ALA A 1112 18.72 -3.34 -31.27
C ALA A 1112 18.44 -2.54 -29.99
N GLY A 1113 17.34 -1.80 -29.94
CA GLY A 1113 16.86 -1.12 -28.73
C GLY A 1113 16.61 -2.10 -27.58
N PHE A 1114 15.92 -3.22 -27.86
CA PHE A 1114 15.68 -4.28 -26.87
C PHE A 1114 17.00 -4.87 -26.32
N ALA A 1115 17.96 -5.19 -27.20
CA ALA A 1115 19.26 -5.71 -26.80
C ALA A 1115 20.07 -4.72 -25.93
N MET A 1116 20.03 -3.42 -26.25
CA MET A 1116 20.73 -2.38 -25.48
C MET A 1116 20.10 -2.11 -24.11
N GLU A 1117 18.81 -2.35 -23.93
CA GLU A 1117 18.17 -2.27 -22.61
C GLU A 1117 18.41 -3.54 -21.77
N ARG A 1118 18.43 -4.72 -22.40
CA ARG A 1118 18.62 -6.03 -21.74
C ARG A 1118 20.05 -6.29 -21.24
N TYR A 1119 21.06 -5.94 -22.04
CA TYR A 1119 22.46 -6.32 -21.78
C TYR A 1119 23.28 -5.18 -21.18
N ALA A 1120 24.18 -5.51 -20.25
CA ALA A 1120 25.13 -4.59 -19.66
C ALA A 1120 26.50 -4.67 -20.37
N TYR A 1121 27.03 -3.51 -20.77
CA TYR A 1121 28.33 -3.37 -21.40
C TYR A 1121 29.20 -2.40 -20.60
N TYR A 1122 30.51 -2.67 -20.58
CA TYR A 1122 31.51 -1.97 -19.79
C TYR A 1122 32.75 -1.67 -20.66
N VAL A 1123 33.48 -0.60 -20.36
CA VAL A 1123 34.73 -0.26 -21.08
C VAL A 1123 35.91 -0.92 -20.38
N CYS A 1124 36.68 -1.74 -21.09
CA CYS A 1124 37.88 -2.34 -20.50
C CYS A 1124 38.99 -1.30 -20.31
N TYR A 1125 39.54 -1.20 -19.10
CA TYR A 1125 40.62 -0.28 -18.78
C TYR A 1125 41.86 -0.46 -19.65
N LYS A 1126 42.29 -1.71 -19.91
CA LYS A 1126 43.52 -2.01 -20.64
C LYS A 1126 43.40 -1.75 -22.15
N CYS A 1127 42.40 -2.32 -22.81
CA CYS A 1127 42.27 -2.26 -24.29
C CYS A 1127 41.27 -1.22 -24.80
N LYS A 1128 40.54 -0.52 -23.92
CA LYS A 1128 39.49 0.48 -24.22
C LYS A 1128 38.31 0.00 -25.09
N LYS A 1129 38.23 -1.29 -25.42
CA LYS A 1129 37.07 -1.91 -26.08
C LYS A 1129 35.90 -2.09 -25.10
N ALA A 1130 34.67 -1.98 -25.60
CA ALA A 1130 33.48 -2.41 -24.86
C ALA A 1130 33.40 -3.95 -24.77
N TYR A 1131 33.07 -4.48 -23.60
CA TYR A 1131 32.85 -5.91 -23.37
C TYR A 1131 31.54 -6.15 -22.61
N TYR A 1132 31.02 -7.38 -22.72
CA TYR A 1132 29.77 -7.79 -22.08
C TYR A 1132 29.99 -8.17 -20.61
N GLY A 1133 29.10 -7.71 -19.73
CA GLY A 1133 29.15 -7.97 -18.29
C GLY A 1133 27.86 -8.55 -17.71
N GLY A 1134 27.05 -9.25 -18.51
CA GLY A 1134 25.81 -9.89 -18.06
C GLY A 1134 24.53 -9.14 -18.45
N GLU A 1135 23.41 -9.64 -17.93
CA GLU A 1135 22.10 -8.99 -18.10
C GLU A 1135 21.82 -7.96 -17.02
N VAL A 1136 21.09 -6.91 -17.38
CA VAL A 1136 20.77 -5.77 -16.51
C VAL A 1136 19.92 -6.15 -15.30
N ARG A 1137 19.13 -7.23 -15.37
CA ARG A 1137 18.39 -7.74 -14.20
C ARG A 1137 19.32 -8.13 -13.03
N CYS A 1138 20.56 -8.51 -13.29
CA CYS A 1138 21.57 -8.80 -12.26
C CYS A 1138 22.25 -7.53 -11.69
N ASP A 1139 22.04 -6.37 -12.34
CA ASP A 1139 22.58 -5.06 -11.97
C ASP A 1139 21.59 -4.27 -11.08
N VAL A 1140 20.28 -4.50 -11.26
CA VAL A 1140 19.21 -3.80 -10.53
C VAL A 1140 19.18 -4.11 -9.02
N GLU A 1141 19.67 -5.29 -8.60
CA GLU A 1141 19.76 -5.68 -7.17
C GLU A 1141 20.93 -5.01 -6.42
N ALA A 1142 21.84 -4.32 -7.11
CA ALA A 1142 23.01 -3.67 -6.51
C ALA A 1142 22.73 -2.24 -5.99
N GLY A 1143 21.83 -1.50 -6.66
CA GLY A 1143 21.62 -0.07 -6.42
C GLY A 1143 22.66 0.82 -7.11
N PRO A 1144 22.48 2.16 -7.08
CA PRO A 1144 23.41 3.08 -7.73
C PRO A 1144 24.71 3.25 -6.93
N VAL A 1145 25.81 2.71 -7.46
CA VAL A 1145 27.17 2.91 -6.94
C VAL A 1145 27.81 4.08 -7.71
N ASP A 1146 27.85 5.27 -7.09
CA ASP A 1146 28.42 6.48 -7.70
C ASP A 1146 29.97 6.50 -7.71
N GLU A 1147 30.63 5.69 -6.87
CA GLU A 1147 32.09 5.58 -6.80
C GLU A 1147 32.57 4.14 -7.10
N TYR A 1148 33.26 3.96 -8.22
CA TYR A 1148 33.95 2.72 -8.61
C TYR A 1148 35.33 3.06 -9.17
N ASP A 1149 36.30 2.14 -9.08
CA ASP A 1149 37.59 2.31 -9.74
C ASP A 1149 37.52 1.80 -11.20
N PRO A 1150 37.72 2.66 -12.23
CA PRO A 1150 37.76 2.23 -13.61
C PRO A 1150 38.90 1.25 -13.93
N THR A 1151 39.94 1.12 -13.09
CA THR A 1151 41.06 0.18 -13.33
C THR A 1151 40.63 -1.29 -13.20
N GLU A 1152 39.60 -1.57 -12.42
CA GLU A 1152 39.10 -2.93 -12.15
C GLU A 1152 38.19 -3.48 -13.24
N LEU A 1153 37.70 -2.64 -14.15
CA LEU A 1153 36.92 -3.05 -15.32
C LEU A 1153 37.84 -3.65 -16.40
N VAL A 1154 37.99 -4.97 -16.42
CA VAL A 1154 38.88 -5.66 -17.37
C VAL A 1154 38.12 -6.78 -18.08
N CYS A 1155 38.10 -6.74 -19.42
CA CYS A 1155 37.48 -7.81 -20.22
C CYS A 1155 38.27 -9.12 -20.10
N GLY A 1156 37.60 -10.27 -20.32
CA GLY A 1156 38.21 -11.60 -20.20
C GLY A 1156 39.48 -11.82 -21.03
N ALA A 1157 39.60 -11.16 -22.20
CA ALA A 1157 40.81 -11.17 -23.03
C ALA A 1157 42.02 -10.47 -22.38
N CYS A 1158 41.78 -9.56 -21.43
CA CYS A 1158 42.79 -8.75 -20.74
C CYS A 1158 43.02 -9.19 -19.29
N SER A 1159 42.25 -10.16 -18.79
CA SER A 1159 42.33 -10.77 -17.46
C SER A 1159 42.59 -12.28 -17.51
N ASP A 1160 43.26 -12.77 -18.55
CA ASP A 1160 43.45 -14.20 -18.83
C ASP A 1160 44.37 -14.92 -17.81
N VAL A 1161 43.83 -15.22 -16.63
CA VAL A 1161 44.49 -15.96 -15.55
C VAL A 1161 44.49 -17.48 -15.77
N SER A 1162 43.60 -17.99 -16.63
CA SER A 1162 43.38 -19.44 -16.80
C SER A 1162 43.92 -20.03 -18.12
N ARG A 1163 44.54 -19.20 -18.99
CA ARG A 1163 44.98 -19.58 -20.35
C ARG A 1163 43.83 -20.17 -21.18
N ALA A 1164 42.73 -19.42 -21.24
CA ALA A 1164 41.49 -19.87 -21.88
C ALA A 1164 41.71 -20.24 -23.36
N GLN A 1165 41.07 -21.31 -23.82
CA GLN A 1165 41.13 -21.71 -25.24
C GLN A 1165 40.49 -20.63 -26.13
N MET A 1166 41.23 -20.18 -27.14
CA MET A 1166 40.74 -19.19 -28.10
C MET A 1166 39.63 -19.77 -28.98
N CYS A 1167 38.57 -19.01 -29.22
CA CYS A 1167 37.49 -19.43 -30.10
C CYS A 1167 37.94 -19.42 -31.57
N PRO A 1168 37.74 -20.50 -32.35
CA PRO A 1168 38.12 -20.52 -33.76
C PRO A 1168 37.44 -19.44 -34.63
N LYS A 1169 36.23 -19.01 -34.26
CA LYS A 1169 35.45 -17.99 -34.99
C LYS A 1169 35.68 -16.56 -34.50
N HIS A 1170 35.90 -16.37 -33.20
CA HIS A 1170 35.87 -15.05 -32.55
C HIS A 1170 37.09 -14.73 -31.68
N GLY A 1171 38.14 -15.56 -31.73
CA GLY A 1171 39.36 -15.39 -30.93
C GLY A 1171 39.06 -15.23 -29.44
N THR A 1172 39.45 -14.09 -28.88
CA THR A 1172 39.19 -13.70 -27.48
C THR A 1172 38.19 -12.55 -27.34
N ASP A 1173 37.62 -12.00 -28.44
CA ASP A 1173 36.81 -10.76 -28.38
C ASP A 1173 35.49 -10.91 -27.60
N PHE A 1174 34.98 -12.14 -27.43
CA PHE A 1174 33.84 -12.47 -26.57
C PHE A 1174 34.20 -13.48 -25.46
N LEU A 1175 35.46 -13.49 -25.00
CA LEU A 1175 35.89 -14.34 -23.89
C LEU A 1175 35.28 -13.84 -22.58
N GLU A 1176 34.45 -14.68 -21.97
CA GLU A 1176 33.78 -14.43 -20.68
C GLU A 1176 34.43 -15.25 -19.55
N TYR A 1177 34.43 -14.71 -18.34
CA TYR A 1177 34.81 -15.40 -17.11
C TYR A 1177 33.61 -15.51 -16.16
N LYS A 1178 33.57 -16.58 -15.38
CA LYS A 1178 32.60 -16.80 -14.30
C LYS A 1178 33.03 -15.96 -13.08
N CYS A 1179 32.07 -15.35 -12.38
CA CYS A 1179 32.31 -14.83 -11.04
C CYS A 1179 32.80 -15.95 -10.13
N ARG A 1180 33.94 -15.78 -9.45
CA ARG A 1180 34.52 -16.79 -8.56
C ARG A 1180 33.51 -17.32 -7.54
N TYR A 1181 32.64 -16.43 -7.05
CA TYR A 1181 31.74 -16.68 -5.91
C TYR A 1181 30.27 -16.95 -6.26
N CYS A 1182 29.88 -16.95 -7.54
CA CYS A 1182 28.52 -17.32 -7.96
C CYS A 1182 28.44 -17.80 -9.42
N CYS A 1183 27.27 -18.27 -9.87
CA CYS A 1183 26.97 -18.64 -11.25
C CYS A 1183 26.50 -17.41 -12.05
N SER A 1184 27.33 -16.38 -12.12
CA SER A 1184 27.08 -15.18 -12.93
C SER A 1184 28.32 -14.84 -13.77
N VAL A 1185 28.13 -14.14 -14.88
CA VAL A 1185 29.25 -13.60 -15.68
C VAL A 1185 29.96 -12.51 -14.86
N ALA A 1186 31.28 -12.50 -14.91
CA ALA A 1186 32.09 -11.50 -14.22
C ALA A 1186 32.15 -10.17 -14.97
N VAL A 1187 32.34 -9.09 -14.20
CA VAL A 1187 32.48 -7.71 -14.67
C VAL A 1187 33.80 -7.14 -14.17
N PHE A 1188 34.05 -7.23 -12.86
CA PHE A 1188 35.27 -6.72 -12.23
C PHE A 1188 36.35 -7.79 -12.17
N PHE A 1189 37.61 -7.36 -12.34
CA PHE A 1189 38.81 -8.15 -12.14
C PHE A 1189 39.72 -7.45 -11.13
N CYS A 1190 39.54 -7.81 -9.86
CA CYS A 1190 40.20 -7.17 -8.74
C CYS A 1190 41.46 -7.94 -8.31
N PHE A 1191 42.37 -7.23 -7.63
CA PHE A 1191 43.60 -7.80 -7.04
C PHE A 1191 44.53 -8.52 -8.04
N GLY A 1192 44.33 -8.31 -9.34
CA GLY A 1192 45.07 -8.99 -10.40
C GLY A 1192 44.85 -10.51 -10.47
N THR A 1193 43.86 -11.06 -9.77
CA THR A 1193 43.69 -12.52 -9.61
C THR A 1193 42.24 -13.01 -9.61
N THR A 1194 41.26 -12.15 -9.34
CA THR A 1194 39.91 -12.60 -8.96
C THR A 1194 38.80 -11.91 -9.75
N HIS A 1195 37.91 -12.71 -10.34
CA HIS A 1195 36.75 -12.23 -11.10
C HIS A 1195 35.47 -12.13 -10.25
N PHE A 1196 34.80 -10.98 -10.28
CA PHE A 1196 33.57 -10.68 -9.56
C PHE A 1196 32.45 -10.21 -10.51
N CYS A 1197 31.20 -10.60 -10.27
CA CYS A 1197 30.04 -9.85 -10.77
C CYS A 1197 29.73 -8.67 -9.83
N ASN A 1198 28.97 -7.66 -10.29
CA ASN A 1198 28.71 -6.42 -9.54
C ASN A 1198 28.21 -6.71 -8.11
N ALA A 1199 27.16 -7.51 -7.95
CA ALA A 1199 26.61 -7.85 -6.65
C ALA A 1199 27.59 -8.61 -5.71
N CYS A 1200 28.58 -9.34 -6.24
CA CYS A 1200 29.64 -9.94 -5.40
C CYS A 1200 30.84 -9.00 -5.19
N HIS A 1201 31.00 -7.97 -6.02
CA HIS A 1201 31.99 -6.90 -5.85
C HIS A 1201 31.54 -5.94 -4.74
N ASP A 1202 30.26 -5.54 -4.70
CA ASP A 1202 29.72 -4.69 -3.63
C ASP A 1202 29.95 -5.28 -2.22
N ASP A 1203 29.87 -6.61 -2.10
CA ASP A 1203 30.02 -7.38 -0.85
C ASP A 1203 31.34 -8.16 -0.80
N PHE A 1204 32.38 -7.72 -1.54
CA PHE A 1204 33.62 -8.48 -1.71
C PHE A 1204 34.31 -8.81 -0.37
N GLN A 1205 34.23 -7.89 0.61
CA GLN A 1205 34.85 -8.07 1.93
C GLN A 1205 34.26 -9.26 2.70
N ARG A 1206 32.95 -9.51 2.58
CA ARG A 1206 32.30 -10.66 3.21
C ARG A 1206 32.54 -11.90 2.36
N VAL A 1207 32.23 -11.82 1.07
CA VAL A 1207 32.20 -12.97 0.17
C VAL A 1207 33.59 -13.59 -0.06
N ALA A 1208 34.66 -12.78 -0.11
CA ALA A 1208 36.03 -13.28 -0.25
C ALA A 1208 36.62 -13.88 1.04
N ASN A 1209 36.05 -13.56 2.21
CA ASN A 1209 36.48 -14.06 3.52
C ASN A 1209 35.73 -15.35 3.96
N LEU A 1210 34.72 -15.80 3.20
CA LEU A 1210 34.04 -17.07 3.47
C LEU A 1210 34.96 -18.27 3.16
N PRO A 1211 35.03 -19.30 4.03
CA PRO A 1211 35.68 -20.56 3.73
C PRO A 1211 35.10 -21.21 2.47
N LYS A 1212 35.94 -21.85 1.64
CA LYS A 1212 35.48 -22.53 0.40
C LYS A 1212 34.34 -23.53 0.64
N GLN A 1213 34.30 -24.14 1.82
CA GLN A 1213 33.29 -25.13 2.22
C GLN A 1213 31.91 -24.50 2.53
N GLU A 1214 31.86 -23.19 2.80
CA GLU A 1214 30.63 -22.45 3.14
C GLU A 1214 30.07 -21.67 1.93
N LEU A 1215 30.75 -21.72 0.78
CA LEU A 1215 30.27 -21.13 -0.47
C LEU A 1215 29.15 -21.98 -1.08
N PRO A 1216 28.09 -21.37 -1.63
CA PRO A 1216 26.97 -22.08 -2.23
C PRO A 1216 27.43 -22.94 -3.42
N HIS A 1217 26.92 -24.17 -3.50
CA HIS A 1217 27.11 -25.07 -4.62
C HIS A 1217 26.25 -24.65 -5.83
N CYS A 1218 26.62 -25.11 -7.02
CA CYS A 1218 25.83 -24.87 -8.23
C CYS A 1218 24.42 -25.47 -8.06
N PRO A 1219 23.33 -24.72 -8.33
CA PRO A 1219 23.28 -23.34 -8.81
C PRO A 1219 23.48 -22.28 -7.71
N ALA A 1220 24.50 -21.43 -7.87
CA ALA A 1220 24.88 -20.41 -6.89
C ALA A 1220 24.51 -19.00 -7.36
N GLY A 1221 23.81 -18.23 -6.53
CA GLY A 1221 23.48 -16.82 -6.75
C GLY A 1221 24.53 -15.87 -6.15
N PRO A 1222 24.46 -14.56 -6.48
CA PRO A 1222 25.35 -13.55 -5.90
C PRO A 1222 25.24 -13.43 -4.37
N LYS A 1223 26.19 -12.72 -3.73
CA LYS A 1223 26.22 -12.44 -2.28
C LYS A 1223 26.18 -13.70 -1.39
N ALA A 1224 26.69 -14.82 -1.92
CA ALA A 1224 26.69 -16.17 -1.32
C ALA A 1224 25.29 -16.76 -1.08
N LYS A 1225 24.33 -16.50 -1.97
CA LYS A 1225 22.98 -17.08 -1.94
C LYS A 1225 22.93 -18.42 -2.67
N GLN A 1226 22.34 -19.46 -2.07
CA GLN A 1226 22.00 -20.70 -2.78
C GLN A 1226 20.75 -20.48 -3.63
N LEU A 1227 20.74 -20.96 -4.88
CA LEU A 1227 19.54 -20.98 -5.73
C LEU A 1227 18.91 -22.38 -5.70
N GLU A 1228 17.64 -22.44 -6.05
CA GLU A 1228 16.84 -23.67 -6.15
C GLU A 1228 16.93 -24.27 -7.56
N GLY A 1229 16.77 -25.59 -7.66
CA GLY A 1229 16.90 -26.37 -8.90
C GLY A 1229 18.29 -26.99 -9.12
N GLU A 1230 18.43 -27.80 -10.17
CA GLU A 1230 19.70 -28.45 -10.54
C GLU A 1230 20.42 -27.77 -11.72
N GLU A 1231 19.75 -26.87 -12.44
CA GLU A 1231 20.30 -26.23 -13.64
C GLU A 1231 21.13 -24.97 -13.31
N CYS A 1232 22.35 -24.92 -13.84
CA CYS A 1232 23.23 -23.76 -13.68
C CYS A 1232 22.70 -22.54 -14.47
N PRO A 1233 22.62 -21.33 -13.87
CA PRO A 1233 22.25 -20.09 -14.59
C PRO A 1233 23.18 -19.69 -15.74
N LEU A 1234 24.34 -20.33 -15.88
CA LEU A 1234 25.28 -20.15 -17.00
C LEU A 1234 25.21 -21.30 -18.02
N HIS A 1235 24.28 -22.25 -17.83
CA HIS A 1235 24.04 -23.46 -18.64
C HIS A 1235 25.32 -24.23 -19.01
N VAL A 1236 26.29 -24.27 -18.08
CA VAL A 1236 27.60 -24.90 -18.29
C VAL A 1236 28.09 -25.61 -17.03
N LYS A 1237 28.76 -26.75 -17.21
CA LYS A 1237 29.46 -27.45 -16.11
C LYS A 1237 30.76 -26.70 -15.81
N HIS A 1238 30.92 -26.26 -14.57
CA HIS A 1238 32.07 -25.47 -14.09
C HIS A 1238 32.57 -26.03 -12.75
N PRO A 1239 33.82 -25.72 -12.33
CA PRO A 1239 34.34 -26.11 -11.02
C PRO A 1239 33.52 -25.52 -9.85
N PRO A 1240 33.72 -26.01 -8.61
CA PRO A 1240 33.03 -25.50 -7.43
C PRO A 1240 33.19 -23.98 -7.23
N THR A 1241 32.22 -23.38 -6.54
CA THR A 1241 32.27 -21.97 -6.16
C THR A 1241 33.49 -21.69 -5.28
N GLY A 1242 34.20 -20.59 -5.54
CA GLY A 1242 35.50 -20.26 -4.93
C GLY A 1242 36.69 -20.44 -5.87
N GLU A 1243 36.48 -20.83 -7.13
CA GLU A 1243 37.51 -21.06 -8.14
C GLU A 1243 37.26 -20.27 -9.44
N GLU A 1244 38.36 -19.88 -10.09
CA GLU A 1244 38.37 -19.12 -11.34
C GLU A 1244 38.04 -20.02 -12.53
N PHE A 1245 37.15 -19.57 -13.43
CA PHE A 1245 36.74 -20.37 -14.58
C PHE A 1245 36.44 -19.49 -15.80
N ALA A 1246 37.16 -19.73 -16.90
CA ALA A 1246 36.83 -19.17 -18.19
C ALA A 1246 35.62 -19.90 -18.80
N LEU A 1247 34.60 -19.14 -19.20
CA LEU A 1247 33.38 -19.65 -19.83
C LEU A 1247 33.56 -19.85 -21.35
N GLY A 1248 34.71 -19.44 -21.90
CA GLY A 1248 34.97 -19.43 -23.33
C GLY A 1248 34.25 -18.29 -24.05
N CYS A 1249 33.93 -18.49 -25.33
CA CYS A 1249 33.22 -17.50 -26.13
C CYS A 1249 31.73 -17.49 -25.80
N GLY A 1250 31.27 -16.43 -25.11
CA GLY A 1250 29.89 -16.32 -24.63
C GLY A 1250 28.82 -16.31 -25.73
N VAL A 1251 29.20 -15.92 -26.95
CA VAL A 1251 28.35 -15.95 -28.15
C VAL A 1251 28.24 -17.38 -28.72
N CYS A 1252 29.35 -18.12 -28.82
CA CYS A 1252 29.33 -19.49 -29.33
C CYS A 1252 28.74 -20.50 -28.34
N ARG A 1253 28.87 -20.28 -27.03
CA ARG A 1253 28.31 -21.16 -25.98
C ARG A 1253 26.81 -21.41 -26.21
N ASN A 1254 26.07 -20.36 -26.54
CA ASN A 1254 24.61 -20.41 -26.72
C ASN A 1254 24.20 -20.94 -28.10
N ALA A 1255 25.15 -21.11 -29.03
CA ALA A 1255 24.92 -21.75 -30.34
C ALA A 1255 25.17 -23.26 -30.34
N HIS A 1256 25.80 -23.83 -29.31
CA HIS A 1256 26.01 -25.28 -29.20
C HIS A 1256 24.76 -26.06 -28.73
N THR A 1257 23.64 -25.36 -28.51
CA THR A 1257 22.29 -25.89 -28.28
C THR A 1257 21.41 -25.86 -29.53
N PHE A 1258 21.99 -25.60 -30.71
CA PHE A 1258 21.37 -25.73 -32.04
C PHE A 1258 22.01 -26.88 -32.83
#